data_AF-A0A954JIP2-F1
#
_entry.id   AF-A0A954JIP2-F1
#
_cell.length_a   1.000
_cell.length_b   1.000
_cell.length_c   1.000
_cell.angle_alpha   90.00
_cell.angle_beta   90.00
_cell.angle_gamma   90.00
#
_symmetry.space_group_name_H-M   'P 1'
#
loop_
_entity.id
_entity.type
_entity.pdbx_description
1 polymer ?
#
loop_
_entity_poly.entity_id
_entity_poly.type
_entity_poly.pdbx_seq_one_letter_code
_entity_poly.pdbx_strand_id
1 'polypeptide(L)'
;MKLVKQERLQFPSGGTIQRYEIDLCELGPDRFVVNFRYSRGGNLFNEGTKTPNPVTESEAQRIFTGLIASQREKGYRSLEAPAESSPEGSSNSGTIPSSESLESSKIETAVLGRIRSGSSTKSGWKLSRAVWRCGELNLHQSERYLLALLGTDDWMLDYCVAWALGQCGSVASAEELRSLESDEKAPGTVRRMAGFALREVVDEEQRRQLIDECLGKLPNKLSELARSGSAVEFEGAFREALDQAQPDLSHVLEMVYFIDNEVVRPALLNALRTLKFEPNEFQRIRHIFKVAEMRRDPEVFGIMAFRFETTFGNFRSGPQWHYRRFPKPSVGPKPDKAYSSQTRDYFRRRIWRVLRRFGEMGSPEYCRLAAGVLRQFDDSTGGQPQQVRRYQWDPRSRRSSVSVIHYDRFSRYVAFNRILFGNSPRYAPDNSKMRFRCVEPYQPGAAEPPDREESFPELWNNAPEIVVNLLIESRCSLVHSFGVKVLQANPEFPREMPLPMLISLLEVPYEITLQFSFQVARERFDPQTPDGDLLLALAGCEYGPAQEQARQWIRECRDAFASNAAFWAGLIISRQEATRRFARDILRDYRLATETEKTVVAKTLAELRELSNGTIAKDAGETLLIVFSELLKTIGEDVIRDLVHHPLAEVQRFAGELLARHGTLATHPPVDLLNALLSSEHESVRSVGVRVVTYLPEGVLLESHDLLLALSRHEREDIRALIRPRVKELALTHPDFGREIARRLIDALLQAGAPEGVPTHTARLLKEDFREFLFDVSADTVWTLLESRSPPAQDVGGMLLATNVEPASLSVEAIVKLCHHKMASVRESARSMCVLQLNRLKNEPEDAVLMVDSPWEDTRQFAFTFFREHFSEEGALSAAALIALCDSIRPDVQQFGRSMVTRLFESDDAHVYLQNLSEHPAVTMQLFVSNFLDQHVDGSAERLVDLSPYFISVLSRVNQGRAAKQRTLALLERESVKSEEAARIVADVLSRLSATTSVQYKGKIVEILAAIQERYPHVGMPLETVPLEIRDGV
;
A
#
# COMPACT_ATOMS: atom_id res chain seq x y z
N MET A 1 68.51 -18.81 -6.42
CA MET A 1 68.03 -18.58 -5.03
C MET A 1 66.83 -19.48 -4.80
N LYS A 2 66.68 -20.15 -3.66
CA LYS A 2 65.71 -21.26 -3.49
C LYS A 2 64.93 -21.15 -2.18
N LEU A 3 63.59 -21.28 -2.22
CA LEU A 3 62.73 -21.18 -1.03
C LEU A 3 62.73 -22.49 -0.21
N VAL A 4 62.71 -22.38 1.11
CA VAL A 4 62.82 -23.49 2.07
C VAL A 4 61.58 -23.62 2.96
N LYS A 5 61.06 -22.52 3.53
CA LYS A 5 59.86 -22.50 4.39
C LYS A 5 59.09 -21.17 4.28
N GLN A 6 57.76 -21.23 4.48
CA GLN A 6 56.86 -20.06 4.60
C GLN A 6 55.87 -20.25 5.76
N GLU A 7 55.44 -19.15 6.41
CA GLU A 7 54.36 -19.07 7.42
C GLU A 7 53.45 -17.86 7.12
N ARG A 8 52.14 -17.91 7.43
CA ARG A 8 51.18 -16.82 7.21
C ARG A 8 50.33 -16.50 8.45
N LEU A 9 50.14 -15.22 8.77
CA LEU A 9 49.42 -14.73 9.95
C LEU A 9 48.53 -13.52 9.61
N GLN A 10 47.45 -13.28 10.37
CA GLN A 10 46.54 -12.15 10.17
C GLN A 10 46.17 -11.38 11.46
N PHE A 11 45.95 -10.07 11.36
CA PHE A 11 45.58 -9.19 12.47
C PHE A 11 44.44 -8.24 12.07
N PRO A 12 43.23 -8.39 12.64
CA PRO A 12 42.13 -7.44 12.45
C PRO A 12 42.44 -6.10 13.15
N SER A 13 42.40 -5.01 12.40
CA SER A 13 42.72 -3.66 12.90
C SER A 13 41.92 -2.60 12.15
N GLY A 14 40.98 -1.95 12.84
CA GLY A 14 40.25 -0.78 12.31
C GLY A 14 39.49 -1.06 11.00
N GLY A 15 38.67 -2.11 10.97
CA GLY A 15 37.88 -2.48 9.79
C GLY A 15 38.65 -3.15 8.66
N THR A 16 39.96 -3.38 8.81
CA THR A 16 40.79 -4.07 7.79
C THR A 16 41.60 -5.22 8.40
N ILE A 17 41.95 -6.21 7.57
CA ILE A 17 42.81 -7.34 7.95
C ILE A 17 44.23 -7.05 7.46
N GLN A 18 45.19 -6.97 8.38
CA GLN A 18 46.62 -6.94 8.05
C GLN A 18 47.12 -8.39 7.88
N ARG A 19 47.88 -8.68 6.82
CA ARG A 19 48.48 -10.01 6.59
C ARG A 19 50.00 -9.93 6.71
N TYR A 20 50.62 -10.96 7.27
CA TYR A 20 52.07 -11.05 7.46
C TYR A 20 52.55 -12.42 7.03
N GLU A 21 53.57 -12.47 6.16
CA GLU A 21 54.21 -13.71 5.70
C GLU A 21 55.73 -13.64 5.89
N ILE A 22 56.36 -14.78 6.16
CA ILE A 22 57.79 -14.92 6.47
C ILE A 22 58.36 -16.05 5.61
N ASP A 23 59.52 -15.83 4.99
CA ASP A 23 60.16 -16.72 4.02
C ASP A 23 61.61 -17.02 4.43
N LEU A 24 62.06 -18.28 4.29
CA LEU A 24 63.47 -18.71 4.44
C LEU A 24 64.01 -19.19 3.10
N CYS A 25 65.16 -18.69 2.64
CA CYS A 25 65.73 -19.02 1.33
C CYS A 25 67.24 -19.33 1.35
N GLU A 26 67.68 -20.16 0.43
CA GLU A 26 69.06 -20.57 0.13
C GLU A 26 69.62 -19.77 -1.09
N LEU A 27 70.91 -19.45 -1.07
CA LEU A 27 71.64 -18.72 -2.12
C LEU A 27 72.86 -19.49 -2.67
N GLY A 28 73.33 -20.50 -1.95
CA GLY A 28 74.47 -21.34 -2.30
C GLY A 28 74.92 -22.16 -1.08
N PRO A 29 76.00 -22.96 -1.19
CA PRO A 29 76.48 -23.81 -0.09
C PRO A 29 76.71 -23.02 1.21
N ASP A 30 75.95 -23.37 2.25
CA ASP A 30 75.88 -22.69 3.56
C ASP A 30 75.68 -21.15 3.50
N ARG A 31 74.93 -20.65 2.49
CA ARG A 31 74.55 -19.24 2.35
C ARG A 31 73.02 -19.11 2.30
N PHE A 32 72.40 -18.66 3.38
CA PHE A 32 70.95 -18.53 3.54
C PHE A 32 70.52 -17.10 3.90
N VAL A 33 69.28 -16.75 3.60
CA VAL A 33 68.64 -15.47 3.97
C VAL A 33 67.19 -15.65 4.43
N VAL A 34 66.74 -14.81 5.37
CA VAL A 34 65.36 -14.77 5.87
C VAL A 34 64.69 -13.48 5.43
N ASN A 35 63.62 -13.60 4.66
CA ASN A 35 62.82 -12.50 4.14
C ASN A 35 61.43 -12.45 4.80
N PHE A 36 60.75 -11.33 4.70
CA PHE A 36 59.38 -11.16 5.19
C PHE A 36 58.63 -10.13 4.37
N ARG A 37 57.30 -10.26 4.34
CA ARG A 37 56.39 -9.37 3.63
C ARG A 37 55.14 -9.11 4.48
N TYR A 38 54.69 -7.86 4.56
CA TYR A 38 53.50 -7.51 5.36
C TYR A 38 52.65 -6.42 4.71
N SER A 39 51.32 -6.58 4.78
CA SER A 39 50.35 -5.61 4.27
C SER A 39 49.62 -4.88 5.40
N ARG A 40 49.36 -3.59 5.21
CA ARG A 40 48.57 -2.76 6.14
C ARG A 40 47.34 -2.22 5.41
N GLY A 41 46.18 -2.80 5.73
CA GLY A 41 44.86 -2.32 5.31
C GLY A 41 44.64 -2.32 3.80
N GLY A 42 44.52 -3.50 3.20
CA GLY A 42 44.20 -3.68 1.77
C GLY A 42 45.30 -3.31 0.77
N ASN A 43 46.25 -2.47 1.16
CA ASN A 43 47.39 -2.08 0.35
C ASN A 43 48.42 -3.21 0.15
N LEU A 44 49.24 -3.04 -0.88
CA LEU A 44 50.34 -3.94 -1.27
C LEU A 44 51.31 -4.27 -0.13
N PHE A 45 51.96 -5.42 -0.24
CA PHE A 45 52.93 -5.89 0.74
C PHE A 45 54.21 -5.05 0.74
N ASN A 46 54.60 -4.58 1.92
CA ASN A 46 55.95 -4.06 2.18
C ASN A 46 56.89 -5.24 2.45
N GLU A 47 57.98 -5.32 1.71
CA GLU A 47 58.95 -6.41 1.77
C GLU A 47 60.25 -5.99 2.48
N GLY A 48 60.95 -6.96 3.08
CA GLY A 48 62.26 -6.74 3.68
C GLY A 48 63.00 -8.03 3.99
N THR A 49 64.28 -7.91 4.35
CA THR A 49 65.11 -9.02 4.81
C THR A 49 65.55 -8.80 6.26
N LYS A 50 65.71 -9.89 7.02
CA LYS A 50 66.34 -9.90 8.35
C LYS A 50 67.84 -10.20 8.30
N THR A 51 68.33 -10.64 7.15
CA THR A 51 69.71 -11.05 6.88
C THR A 51 70.24 -10.24 5.70
N PRO A 52 70.78 -9.01 5.93
CA PRO A 52 71.30 -8.17 4.86
C PRO A 52 72.40 -8.87 4.06
N ASN A 53 73.28 -9.61 4.75
CA ASN A 53 74.23 -10.54 4.15
C ASN A 53 73.75 -11.98 4.39
N PRO A 54 74.14 -12.96 3.54
CA PRO A 54 73.83 -14.37 3.78
C PRO A 54 74.51 -14.91 5.04
N VAL A 55 73.84 -15.82 5.74
CA VAL A 55 74.28 -16.48 6.99
C VAL A 55 74.19 -18.00 6.86
N THR A 56 74.75 -18.74 7.81
CA THR A 56 74.70 -20.22 7.80
C THR A 56 73.28 -20.76 8.02
N GLU A 57 73.03 -22.01 7.62
CA GLU A 57 71.69 -22.63 7.71
C GLU A 57 71.12 -22.55 9.14
N SER A 58 71.94 -22.91 10.13
CA SER A 58 71.57 -22.93 11.54
C SER A 58 71.13 -21.55 12.07
N GLU A 59 71.77 -20.48 11.61
CA GLU A 59 71.43 -19.12 11.99
C GLU A 59 70.17 -18.62 11.27
N ALA A 60 70.03 -18.90 9.97
CA ALA A 60 68.83 -18.53 9.22
C ALA A 60 67.58 -19.24 9.78
N GLN A 61 67.68 -20.53 10.12
CA GLN A 61 66.57 -21.29 10.68
C GLN A 61 66.16 -20.81 12.09
N ARG A 62 67.11 -20.30 12.88
CA ARG A 62 66.89 -19.62 14.18
C ARG A 62 66.15 -18.28 13.99
N ILE A 63 66.59 -17.46 13.03
CA ILE A 63 65.99 -16.14 12.72
C ILE A 63 64.55 -16.30 12.21
N PHE A 64 64.28 -17.29 11.34
CA PHE A 64 62.95 -17.60 10.82
C PHE A 64 61.95 -17.90 11.96
N THR A 65 62.26 -18.87 12.83
CA THR A 65 61.38 -19.31 13.92
C THR A 65 61.13 -18.21 14.94
N GLY A 66 62.16 -17.44 15.30
CA GLY A 66 62.03 -16.29 16.21
C GLY A 66 61.12 -15.18 15.67
N LEU A 67 61.09 -14.98 14.34
CA LEU A 67 60.22 -13.98 13.73
C LEU A 67 58.74 -14.38 13.79
N ILE A 68 58.42 -15.66 13.63
CA ILE A 68 57.04 -16.17 13.76
C ILE A 68 56.52 -15.95 15.19
N ALA A 69 57.30 -16.37 16.20
CA ALA A 69 56.95 -16.16 17.60
C ALA A 69 56.69 -14.69 17.90
N SER A 70 57.59 -13.80 17.46
CA SER A 70 57.46 -12.36 17.70
C SER A 70 56.23 -11.72 17.03
N GLN A 71 55.67 -12.27 15.94
CA GLN A 71 54.42 -11.73 15.39
C GLN A 71 53.16 -12.32 16.05
N ARG A 72 53.21 -13.55 16.57
CA ARG A 72 52.14 -14.10 17.43
C ARG A 72 52.04 -13.33 18.75
N GLU A 73 53.17 -12.94 19.36
CA GLU A 73 53.21 -12.01 20.51
C GLU A 73 52.57 -10.65 20.22
N LYS A 74 52.68 -10.14 18.98
CA LYS A 74 52.03 -8.89 18.54
C LYS A 74 50.55 -9.05 18.20
N GLY A 75 49.93 -10.18 18.56
CA GLY A 75 48.48 -10.35 18.59
C GLY A 75 47.83 -10.88 17.32
N TYR A 76 48.59 -11.36 16.33
CA TYR A 76 48.05 -11.98 15.10
C TYR A 76 47.35 -13.34 15.42
N ARG A 77 46.20 -13.66 14.75
CA ARG A 77 45.22 -14.74 15.10
C ARG A 77 44.56 -15.44 13.86
N SER A 78 43.49 -16.22 14.13
CA SER A 78 42.41 -16.77 13.22
C SER A 78 40.97 -16.19 13.60
N LEU A 79 39.76 -16.56 13.06
CA LEU A 79 38.48 -15.70 12.87
C LEU A 79 36.99 -16.14 13.40
N GLU A 80 35.93 -15.24 13.78
CA GLU A 80 34.30 -15.33 13.89
C GLU A 80 33.28 -14.23 14.66
N ALA A 81 31.83 -14.23 14.68
CA ALA A 81 30.70 -13.26 15.30
C ALA A 81 29.09 -13.73 15.36
N PRO A 82 27.78 -13.11 15.61
CA PRO A 82 26.94 -11.83 16.10
C PRO A 82 25.46 -11.90 16.93
N ALA A 83 24.36 -10.97 16.93
CA ALA A 83 23.00 -10.89 17.80
C ALA A 83 21.59 -10.01 17.47
N GLU A 84 20.45 -9.82 18.32
CA GLU A 84 18.92 -9.33 18.14
C GLU A 84 18.10 -8.31 19.19
N SER A 85 16.74 -7.89 19.45
CA SER A 85 15.17 -8.06 19.17
C SER A 85 13.98 -6.89 19.52
N SER A 86 12.63 -7.07 19.95
CA SER A 86 11.29 -6.18 19.74
C SER A 86 9.96 -5.94 20.76
N PRO A 87 8.78 -5.13 20.51
CA PRO A 87 7.57 -4.60 21.43
C PRO A 87 5.93 -4.43 21.07
N GLU A 88 4.87 -3.91 21.91
CA GLU A 88 3.29 -3.67 21.65
C GLU A 88 2.18 -2.87 22.67
N GLY A 89 0.80 -2.53 22.42
CA GLY A 89 -0.41 -2.03 23.37
C GLY A 89 -1.92 -1.38 22.98
N SER A 90 -3.07 -1.22 23.84
CA SER A 90 -4.58 -0.71 23.59
C SER A 90 -5.68 -0.42 24.83
N SER A 91 -7.06 -0.02 25.02
CA SER A 91 -8.41 0.77 24.58
C SER A 91 -9.73 0.74 25.63
N ASN A 92 -11.11 1.17 25.70
CA ASN A 92 -12.31 2.15 25.26
C ASN A 92 -13.85 2.05 25.99
N SER A 93 -14.98 2.96 25.93
CA SER A 93 -16.59 2.81 26.12
C SER A 93 -17.72 3.89 26.78
N GLY A 94 -19.16 3.89 26.57
CA GLY A 94 -20.42 4.41 27.43
C GLY A 94 -21.80 5.28 26.97
N THR A 95 -23.15 5.20 27.47
CA THR A 95 -24.50 6.11 27.29
C THR A 95 -26.01 5.78 28.04
N ILE A 96 -27.29 6.46 27.93
CA ILE A 96 -28.83 6.04 28.34
C ILE A 96 -30.17 7.05 28.77
N PRO A 97 -31.64 6.91 28.67
CA PRO A 97 -32.90 7.86 29.06
C PRO A 97 -34.37 7.68 29.93
N SER A 98 -35.74 7.73 29.52
CA SER A 98 -37.24 7.52 30.14
C SER A 98 -38.55 8.55 30.11
N SER A 99 -39.81 8.50 30.80
CA SER A 99 -41.37 8.20 30.52
C SER A 99 -42.66 9.15 30.97
N GLU A 100 -43.81 9.47 30.23
CA GLU A 100 -44.99 10.46 30.58
C GLU A 100 -46.45 10.42 29.84
N SER A 101 -47.36 11.49 29.83
CA SER A 101 -48.89 11.43 29.73
C SER A 101 -49.88 12.30 28.76
N LEU A 102 -50.83 13.24 29.15
CA LEU A 102 -52.34 13.16 28.81
C LEU A 102 -53.43 14.30 28.33
N GLU A 103 -53.27 15.62 28.07
CA GLU A 103 -54.30 16.77 28.30
C GLU A 103 -55.81 17.04 27.74
N SER A 104 -56.55 16.49 26.72
CA SER A 104 -57.45 17.33 25.78
C SER A 104 -58.96 17.80 25.85
N SER A 105 -60.03 17.00 26.02
CA SER A 105 -61.40 17.27 25.42
C SER A 105 -62.02 18.69 25.54
N LYS A 106 -61.77 19.45 26.61
CA LYS A 106 -62.39 20.77 26.87
C LYS A 106 -61.98 21.88 25.88
N ILE A 107 -60.95 21.64 25.06
CA ILE A 107 -60.33 22.68 24.22
C ILE A 107 -61.20 23.02 23.00
N GLU A 108 -61.87 22.03 22.41
CA GLU A 108 -62.66 22.19 21.16
C GLU A 108 -63.84 23.15 21.32
N THR A 109 -64.62 22.99 22.39
CA THR A 109 -65.79 23.83 22.68
C THR A 109 -65.39 25.30 22.82
N ALA A 110 -64.24 25.58 23.44
CA ALA A 110 -63.71 26.93 23.58
C ALA A 110 -63.30 27.56 22.24
N VAL A 111 -62.68 26.76 21.35
CA VAL A 111 -62.29 27.20 19.99
C VAL A 111 -63.52 27.57 19.16
N LEU A 112 -64.52 26.69 19.11
CA LEU A 112 -65.76 26.92 18.36
C LEU A 112 -66.52 28.13 18.89
N GLY A 113 -66.60 28.29 20.22
CA GLY A 113 -67.18 29.48 20.85
C GLY A 113 -66.47 30.78 20.44
N ARG A 114 -65.12 30.79 20.42
CA ARG A 114 -64.37 31.98 20.00
C ARG A 114 -64.56 32.31 18.52
N ILE A 115 -64.65 31.31 17.64
CA ILE A 115 -64.85 31.54 16.20
C ILE A 115 -66.26 32.09 15.92
N ARG A 116 -67.30 31.49 16.51
CA ARG A 116 -68.69 31.97 16.39
C ARG A 116 -68.88 33.42 16.88
N SER A 117 -68.05 33.88 17.81
CA SER A 117 -68.07 35.27 18.31
C SER A 117 -67.40 36.32 17.41
N GLY A 118 -66.84 35.92 16.26
CA GLY A 118 -66.40 36.80 15.17
C GLY A 118 -65.34 37.87 15.52
N SER A 119 -65.15 38.80 14.60
CA SER A 119 -64.19 39.92 14.73
C SER A 119 -64.68 41.08 15.61
N SER A 120 -65.99 41.14 15.91
CA SER A 120 -66.62 42.22 16.68
C SER A 120 -66.35 42.19 18.19
N THR A 121 -65.80 41.09 18.72
CA THR A 121 -65.64 40.87 20.17
C THR A 121 -64.23 41.14 20.68
N LYS A 122 -64.10 42.05 21.67
CA LYS A 122 -62.86 42.35 22.41
C LYS A 122 -62.46 41.22 23.38
N SER A 123 -62.13 40.05 22.85
CA SER A 123 -61.54 38.94 23.62
C SER A 123 -60.01 39.03 23.65
N GLY A 124 -59.40 38.70 24.79
CA GLY A 124 -57.95 38.55 24.91
C GLY A 124 -57.36 37.42 24.05
N TRP A 125 -58.19 36.47 23.60
CA TRP A 125 -57.80 35.46 22.64
C TRP A 125 -58.02 35.98 21.21
N LYS A 126 -56.92 36.23 20.50
CA LYS A 126 -56.94 36.68 19.09
C LYS A 126 -57.65 35.64 18.20
N LEU A 127 -58.59 36.10 17.37
CA LEU A 127 -59.41 35.24 16.50
C LEU A 127 -58.56 34.35 15.57
N SER A 128 -57.54 34.90 14.91
CA SER A 128 -56.62 34.13 14.07
C SER A 128 -55.86 33.01 14.81
N ARG A 129 -55.74 33.09 16.15
CA ARG A 129 -55.21 31.99 16.99
C ARG A 129 -56.25 30.96 17.40
N ALA A 130 -57.53 31.30 17.42
CA ALA A 130 -58.61 30.33 17.57
C ALA A 130 -58.83 29.59 16.24
N VAL A 131 -58.90 30.32 15.12
CA VAL A 131 -58.94 29.77 13.75
C VAL A 131 -57.80 28.80 13.50
N TRP A 132 -56.54 29.18 13.78
CA TRP A 132 -55.41 28.26 13.67
C TRP A 132 -55.58 27.00 14.55
N ARG A 133 -56.07 27.15 15.79
CA ARG A 133 -56.32 25.99 16.67
C ARG A 133 -57.48 25.11 16.17
N CYS A 134 -58.39 25.65 15.36
CA CYS A 134 -59.51 24.94 14.76
C CYS A 134 -59.07 23.98 13.65
N GLY A 135 -58.14 24.42 12.79
CA GLY A 135 -57.47 23.54 11.82
C GLY A 135 -56.59 22.49 12.50
N GLU A 136 -55.85 22.86 13.55
CA GLU A 136 -55.09 21.88 14.37
C GLU A 136 -55.97 20.83 15.06
N LEU A 137 -57.26 21.12 15.29
CA LEU A 137 -58.26 20.21 15.87
C LEU A 137 -59.17 19.56 14.80
N ASN A 138 -58.93 19.86 13.52
CA ASN A 138 -59.69 19.35 12.38
C ASN A 138 -61.23 19.50 12.49
N LEU A 139 -61.72 20.61 13.04
CA LEU A 139 -63.14 20.76 13.40
C LEU A 139 -64.02 21.11 12.19
N HIS A 140 -64.41 20.10 11.39
CA HIS A 140 -65.20 20.30 10.15
C HIS A 140 -66.49 21.13 10.35
N GLN A 141 -67.16 20.98 11.49
CA GLN A 141 -68.31 21.80 11.92
C GLN A 141 -68.03 23.33 12.05
N SER A 142 -66.78 23.76 11.86
CA SER A 142 -66.39 25.17 11.81
C SER A 142 -66.43 25.79 10.41
N GLU A 143 -66.44 25.00 9.32
CA GLU A 143 -66.27 25.45 7.93
C GLU A 143 -67.09 26.69 7.57
N ARG A 144 -68.42 26.64 7.76
CA ARG A 144 -69.32 27.78 7.50
C ARG A 144 -68.95 29.06 8.27
N TYR A 145 -68.43 28.92 9.49
CA TYR A 145 -67.98 30.06 10.32
C TYR A 145 -66.57 30.53 9.96
N LEU A 146 -65.77 29.70 9.30
CA LEU A 146 -64.46 30.06 8.76
C LEU A 146 -64.61 30.83 7.44
N LEU A 147 -65.46 30.35 6.52
CA LEU A 147 -65.78 31.04 5.27
C LEU A 147 -66.31 32.46 5.53
N ALA A 148 -67.19 32.62 6.54
CA ALA A 148 -67.71 33.92 6.98
C ALA A 148 -66.68 34.86 7.67
N LEU A 149 -65.39 34.51 7.69
CA LEU A 149 -64.29 35.34 8.17
C LEU A 149 -63.27 35.72 7.07
N LEU A 150 -63.46 35.24 5.84
CA LEU A 150 -62.66 35.64 4.68
C LEU A 150 -62.98 37.07 4.24
N GLY A 151 -61.98 37.76 3.67
CA GLY A 151 -62.14 39.11 3.10
C GLY A 151 -62.36 40.19 4.16
N THR A 152 -61.83 40.00 5.38
CA THR A 152 -62.04 40.90 6.52
C THR A 152 -60.94 41.96 6.70
N ASP A 153 -60.20 42.26 5.63
CA ASP A 153 -59.01 43.14 5.55
C ASP A 153 -57.83 42.80 6.49
N ASP A 154 -57.95 41.82 7.40
CA ASP A 154 -56.84 41.25 8.16
C ASP A 154 -56.25 40.03 7.42
N TRP A 155 -55.26 40.28 6.56
CA TRP A 155 -54.52 39.24 5.83
C TRP A 155 -53.96 38.11 6.71
N MET A 156 -53.71 38.37 8.01
CA MET A 156 -53.20 37.37 8.97
C MET A 156 -54.35 36.51 9.53
N LEU A 157 -55.59 37.01 9.52
CA LEU A 157 -56.80 36.22 9.70
C LEU A 157 -57.09 35.39 8.44
N ASP A 158 -57.14 36.00 7.25
CA ASP A 158 -57.37 35.29 5.98
C ASP A 158 -56.37 34.14 5.77
N TYR A 159 -55.08 34.38 6.04
CA TYR A 159 -54.03 33.34 6.00
C TYR A 159 -54.30 32.18 6.98
N CYS A 160 -54.82 32.47 8.17
CA CYS A 160 -55.17 31.43 9.14
C CYS A 160 -56.46 30.70 8.76
N VAL A 161 -57.43 31.40 8.15
CA VAL A 161 -58.68 30.81 7.66
C VAL A 161 -58.37 29.86 6.50
N ALA A 162 -57.62 30.29 5.49
CA ALA A 162 -57.17 29.43 4.40
C ALA A 162 -56.44 28.18 4.92
N TRP A 163 -55.48 28.33 5.82
CA TRP A 163 -54.76 27.20 6.42
C TRP A 163 -55.69 26.25 7.22
N ALA A 164 -56.71 26.78 7.90
CA ALA A 164 -57.68 25.97 8.63
C ALA A 164 -58.68 25.25 7.70
N LEU A 165 -59.10 25.90 6.61
CA LEU A 165 -59.95 25.29 5.57
C LEU A 165 -59.21 24.17 4.83
N GLY A 166 -57.89 24.32 4.57
CA GLY A 166 -57.01 23.24 4.10
C GLY A 166 -56.80 22.08 5.09
N GLN A 167 -57.59 22.03 6.17
CA GLN A 167 -57.73 20.89 7.08
C GLN A 167 -59.18 20.48 7.23
N CYS A 168 -60.01 21.40 7.72
CA CYS A 168 -61.38 21.09 8.12
C CYS A 168 -62.45 21.57 7.13
N GLY A 169 -62.07 22.15 5.99
CA GLY A 169 -62.98 22.46 4.89
C GLY A 169 -63.35 21.23 4.06
N SER A 170 -64.19 21.45 3.07
CA SER A 170 -64.66 20.48 2.07
C SER A 170 -64.71 21.15 0.69
N VAL A 171 -65.23 20.45 -0.33
CA VAL A 171 -65.46 21.03 -1.68
C VAL A 171 -66.30 22.31 -1.61
N ALA A 172 -67.15 22.49 -0.59
CA ALA A 172 -67.90 23.73 -0.35
C ALA A 172 -67.01 24.97 -0.07
N SER A 173 -65.75 24.78 0.33
CA SER A 173 -64.77 25.86 0.48
C SER A 173 -64.02 26.20 -0.81
N ALA A 174 -64.14 25.39 -1.88
CA ALA A 174 -63.28 25.49 -3.05
C ALA A 174 -63.46 26.79 -3.86
N GLU A 175 -64.69 27.29 -3.99
CA GLU A 175 -64.96 28.53 -4.74
C GLU A 175 -64.33 29.75 -4.05
N GLU A 176 -64.55 29.89 -2.73
CA GLU A 176 -63.98 30.99 -1.94
C GLU A 176 -62.45 30.89 -1.80
N LEU A 177 -61.89 29.68 -1.71
CA LEU A 177 -60.44 29.49 -1.72
C LEU A 177 -59.81 29.81 -3.09
N ARG A 178 -60.51 29.54 -4.21
CA ARG A 178 -60.06 29.94 -5.55
C ARG A 178 -60.18 31.45 -5.75
N SER A 179 -61.25 32.07 -5.27
CA SER A 179 -61.43 33.53 -5.21
C SER A 179 -60.27 34.20 -4.45
N LEU A 180 -59.92 33.68 -3.27
CA LEU A 180 -58.82 34.16 -2.44
C LEU A 180 -57.41 33.86 -3.01
N GLU A 181 -57.25 32.81 -3.82
CA GLU A 181 -56.01 32.51 -4.54
C GLU A 181 -55.78 33.51 -5.67
N SER A 182 -56.85 33.91 -6.37
CA SER A 182 -56.79 34.79 -7.54
C SER A 182 -56.94 36.29 -7.24
N ASP A 183 -57.35 36.70 -6.02
CA ASP A 183 -57.43 38.12 -5.64
C ASP A 183 -56.04 38.80 -5.64
N GLU A 184 -55.82 39.70 -6.60
CA GLU A 184 -54.56 40.44 -6.70
C GLU A 184 -54.25 41.30 -5.47
N LYS A 185 -55.27 41.77 -4.73
CA LYS A 185 -55.12 42.58 -3.51
C LYS A 185 -54.61 41.75 -2.33
N ALA A 186 -54.98 40.47 -2.27
CA ALA A 186 -54.49 39.55 -1.26
C ALA A 186 -52.95 39.39 -1.35
N PRO A 187 -52.20 39.58 -0.25
CA PRO A 187 -50.76 39.39 -0.24
C PRO A 187 -50.39 37.97 -0.73
N GLY A 188 -49.32 37.84 -1.53
CA GLY A 188 -48.99 36.57 -2.18
C GLY A 188 -48.75 35.36 -1.25
N THR A 189 -48.52 35.58 0.06
CA THR A 189 -48.50 34.50 1.07
C THR A 189 -49.89 34.01 1.48
N VAL A 190 -50.92 34.86 1.40
CA VAL A 190 -52.33 34.47 1.55
C VAL A 190 -52.74 33.67 0.32
N ARG A 191 -52.54 34.22 -0.89
CA ARG A 191 -52.86 33.54 -2.15
C ARG A 191 -52.25 32.15 -2.27
N ARG A 192 -50.94 31.99 -1.99
CA ARG A 192 -50.30 30.67 -2.02
C ARG A 192 -50.85 29.71 -0.96
N MET A 193 -51.23 30.19 0.22
CA MET A 193 -51.88 29.35 1.23
C MET A 193 -53.31 28.96 0.81
N ALA A 194 -54.05 29.86 0.15
CA ALA A 194 -55.36 29.58 -0.40
C ALA A 194 -55.30 28.53 -1.52
N GLY A 195 -54.34 28.63 -2.44
CA GLY A 195 -54.08 27.62 -3.46
C GLY A 195 -53.71 26.25 -2.86
N PHE A 196 -52.82 26.20 -1.86
CA PHE A 196 -52.52 24.95 -1.16
C PHE A 196 -53.74 24.38 -0.41
N ALA A 197 -54.57 25.22 0.21
CA ALA A 197 -55.80 24.78 0.86
C ALA A 197 -56.81 24.24 -0.17
N LEU A 198 -56.95 24.91 -1.32
CA LEU A 198 -57.80 24.51 -2.44
C LEU A 198 -57.45 23.09 -2.91
N ARG A 199 -56.15 22.81 -3.13
CA ARG A 199 -55.63 21.48 -3.52
C ARG A 199 -56.08 20.35 -2.59
N GLU A 200 -56.12 20.59 -1.28
CA GLU A 200 -56.49 19.55 -0.33
C GLU A 200 -58.02 19.36 -0.23
N VAL A 201 -58.84 20.40 -0.46
CA VAL A 201 -60.32 20.30 -0.31
C VAL A 201 -61.11 19.95 -1.57
N VAL A 202 -60.53 20.07 -2.78
CA VAL A 202 -61.18 19.68 -4.04
C VAL A 202 -61.17 18.16 -4.26
N ASP A 203 -62.00 17.69 -5.19
CA ASP A 203 -62.01 16.29 -5.65
C ASP A 203 -60.75 15.91 -6.46
N GLU A 204 -60.61 14.62 -6.74
CA GLU A 204 -59.41 14.05 -7.36
C GLU A 204 -59.25 14.38 -8.87
N GLU A 205 -60.29 14.86 -9.55
CA GLU A 205 -60.20 15.33 -10.94
C GLU A 205 -59.76 16.80 -10.96
N GLN A 206 -60.42 17.64 -10.16
CA GLN A 206 -60.02 19.04 -9.94
C GLN A 206 -58.60 19.16 -9.37
N ARG A 207 -58.19 18.25 -8.47
CA ARG A 207 -56.82 18.17 -7.94
C ARG A 207 -55.80 17.88 -9.05
N ARG A 208 -56.09 16.93 -9.94
CA ARG A 208 -55.24 16.62 -11.10
C ARG A 208 -55.17 17.81 -12.06
N GLN A 209 -56.28 18.50 -12.33
CA GLN A 209 -56.27 19.74 -13.12
C GLN A 209 -55.38 20.82 -12.49
N LEU A 210 -55.51 21.09 -11.18
CA LEU A 210 -54.68 22.07 -10.47
C LEU A 210 -53.18 21.70 -10.50
N ILE A 211 -52.85 20.40 -10.41
CA ILE A 211 -51.47 19.91 -10.52
C ILE A 211 -50.95 20.08 -11.97
N ASP A 212 -51.78 19.83 -12.98
CA ASP A 212 -51.41 20.05 -14.39
C ASP A 212 -51.20 21.53 -14.72
N GLU A 213 -52.09 22.41 -14.23
CA GLU A 213 -51.93 23.86 -14.26
C GLU A 213 -50.66 24.34 -13.53
N CYS A 214 -50.19 23.60 -12.52
CA CYS A 214 -48.94 23.89 -11.81
C CYS A 214 -47.71 23.37 -12.57
N LEU A 215 -47.80 22.18 -13.18
CA LEU A 215 -46.79 21.65 -14.10
C LEU A 215 -46.58 22.59 -15.28
N GLY A 216 -47.65 23.15 -15.85
CA GLY A 216 -47.58 24.16 -16.91
C GLY A 216 -46.97 25.51 -16.49
N LYS A 217 -46.76 25.75 -15.19
CA LYS A 217 -46.08 26.93 -14.63
C LYS A 217 -44.61 26.66 -14.28
N LEU A 218 -44.11 25.42 -14.43
CA LEU A 218 -42.69 25.10 -14.31
C LEU A 218 -41.92 25.49 -15.59
N PRO A 219 -40.61 25.81 -15.49
CA PRO A 219 -39.72 25.91 -16.66
C PRO A 219 -39.75 24.63 -17.49
N ASN A 220 -39.71 24.73 -18.83
CA ASN A 220 -39.94 23.62 -19.76
C ASN A 220 -39.21 22.32 -19.38
N LYS A 221 -37.88 22.36 -19.17
CA LYS A 221 -37.04 21.21 -18.76
C LYS A 221 -37.58 20.52 -17.48
N LEU A 222 -38.08 21.29 -16.51
CA LEU A 222 -38.66 20.75 -15.28
C LEU A 222 -40.10 20.24 -15.50
N SER A 223 -40.88 20.90 -16.35
CA SER A 223 -42.24 20.44 -16.68
C SER A 223 -42.23 19.11 -17.43
N GLU A 224 -41.34 18.97 -18.43
CA GLU A 224 -41.12 17.74 -19.21
C GLU A 224 -40.65 16.60 -18.29
N LEU A 225 -39.59 16.82 -17.51
CA LEU A 225 -39.06 15.80 -16.60
C LEU A 225 -40.07 15.40 -15.51
N ALA A 226 -40.85 16.34 -14.95
CA ALA A 226 -41.88 16.03 -13.94
C ALA A 226 -43.09 15.26 -14.50
N ARG A 227 -43.23 15.17 -15.83
CA ARG A 227 -44.30 14.45 -16.53
C ARG A 227 -43.88 13.08 -17.05
N SER A 228 -42.63 12.93 -17.52
CA SER A 228 -42.17 11.71 -18.21
C SER A 228 -40.68 11.37 -18.02
N GLY A 229 -39.94 12.08 -17.17
CA GLY A 229 -38.55 11.76 -16.83
C GLY A 229 -38.44 10.93 -15.55
N SER A 230 -37.23 10.45 -15.24
CA SER A 230 -36.95 9.81 -13.95
C SER A 230 -36.75 10.84 -12.83
N ALA A 231 -36.96 10.41 -11.58
CA ALA A 231 -36.71 11.24 -10.41
C ALA A 231 -35.25 11.73 -10.30
N VAL A 232 -34.28 10.95 -10.83
CA VAL A 232 -32.85 11.29 -10.81
C VAL A 232 -32.55 12.43 -11.80
N GLU A 233 -33.09 12.35 -13.02
CA GLU A 233 -32.96 13.42 -14.02
C GLU A 233 -33.66 14.70 -13.56
N PHE A 234 -34.86 14.57 -12.99
CA PHE A 234 -35.58 15.70 -12.41
C PHE A 234 -34.78 16.34 -11.25
N GLU A 235 -34.18 15.54 -10.36
CA GLU A 235 -33.37 16.11 -9.27
C GLU A 235 -32.15 16.89 -9.80
N GLY A 236 -31.45 16.35 -10.81
CA GLY A 236 -30.33 17.05 -11.44
C GLY A 236 -30.76 18.41 -12.01
N ALA A 237 -31.80 18.42 -12.83
CA ALA A 237 -32.34 19.64 -13.43
C ALA A 237 -32.91 20.63 -12.39
N PHE A 238 -33.52 20.13 -11.32
CA PHE A 238 -34.07 20.97 -10.25
C PHE A 238 -32.96 21.62 -9.42
N ARG A 239 -31.85 20.92 -9.19
CA ARG A 239 -30.66 21.47 -8.52
C ARG A 239 -30.01 22.58 -9.36
N GLU A 240 -29.81 22.35 -10.66
CA GLU A 240 -29.35 23.37 -11.61
C GLU A 240 -30.24 24.64 -11.56
N ALA A 241 -31.56 24.47 -11.53
CA ALA A 241 -32.51 25.58 -11.46
C ALA A 241 -32.42 26.36 -10.14
N LEU A 242 -32.19 25.68 -9.00
CA LEU A 242 -32.00 26.36 -7.71
C LEU A 242 -30.68 27.14 -7.67
N ASP A 243 -29.59 26.57 -8.21
CA ASP A 243 -28.25 27.18 -8.17
C ASP A 243 -28.10 28.37 -9.13
N GLN A 244 -28.83 28.40 -10.26
CA GLN A 244 -28.74 29.48 -11.26
C GLN A 244 -29.37 30.83 -10.84
N ALA A 245 -30.00 30.89 -9.66
CA ALA A 245 -30.45 32.14 -9.01
C ALA A 245 -31.35 33.09 -9.84
N GLN A 246 -32.05 32.58 -10.86
CA GLN A 246 -32.89 33.40 -11.74
C GLN A 246 -34.14 33.94 -11.00
N PRO A 247 -34.57 35.20 -11.23
CA PRO A 247 -35.75 35.78 -10.57
C PRO A 247 -37.05 35.01 -10.80
N ASP A 248 -37.23 34.43 -11.99
CA ASP A 248 -38.45 33.70 -12.38
C ASP A 248 -38.56 32.35 -11.65
N LEU A 249 -37.44 31.83 -11.13
CA LEU A 249 -37.38 30.62 -10.30
C LEU A 249 -37.73 30.91 -8.82
N SER A 250 -38.38 32.05 -8.55
CA SER A 250 -38.72 32.55 -7.21
C SER A 250 -39.73 31.71 -6.44
N HIS A 251 -40.51 30.86 -7.10
CA HIS A 251 -41.54 30.03 -6.48
C HIS A 251 -41.45 28.53 -6.78
N VAL A 252 -40.45 28.07 -7.53
CA VAL A 252 -40.37 26.67 -8.01
C VAL A 252 -40.33 25.64 -6.87
N LEU A 253 -39.63 25.91 -5.76
CA LEU A 253 -39.63 25.03 -4.57
C LEU A 253 -41.03 24.88 -3.93
N GLU A 254 -41.88 25.91 -4.05
CA GLU A 254 -43.27 25.87 -3.58
C GLU A 254 -44.17 25.16 -4.61
N MET A 255 -43.96 25.38 -5.92
CA MET A 255 -44.65 24.66 -7.01
C MET A 255 -44.37 23.15 -7.00
N VAL A 256 -43.11 22.75 -6.77
CA VAL A 256 -42.71 21.34 -6.66
C VAL A 256 -43.42 20.66 -5.49
N TYR A 257 -43.62 21.34 -4.35
CA TYR A 257 -44.40 20.80 -3.23
C TYR A 257 -45.93 20.89 -3.42
N PHE A 258 -46.39 21.64 -4.43
CA PHE A 258 -47.77 21.61 -4.87
C PHE A 258 -48.04 20.43 -5.82
N ILE A 259 -47.06 20.08 -6.67
CA ILE A 259 -47.14 18.92 -7.55
C ILE A 259 -47.03 17.63 -6.72
N ASP A 260 -45.90 17.46 -6.02
CA ASP A 260 -45.69 16.40 -5.01
C ASP A 260 -46.02 14.97 -5.49
N ASN A 261 -45.61 14.65 -6.74
CA ASN A 261 -45.67 13.31 -7.32
C ASN A 261 -44.36 12.52 -7.09
N GLU A 262 -44.35 11.24 -7.46
CA GLU A 262 -43.22 10.32 -7.25
C GLU A 262 -41.92 10.78 -7.91
N VAL A 263 -41.99 11.52 -9.02
CA VAL A 263 -40.83 12.05 -9.74
C VAL A 263 -40.21 13.26 -9.02
N VAL A 264 -41.04 14.20 -8.55
CA VAL A 264 -40.55 15.48 -8.00
C VAL A 264 -40.32 15.45 -6.49
N ARG A 265 -40.99 14.56 -5.74
CA ARG A 265 -40.90 14.49 -4.27
C ARG A 265 -39.49 14.13 -3.76
N PRO A 266 -38.72 13.18 -4.34
CA PRO A 266 -37.35 12.89 -3.90
C PRO A 266 -36.44 14.12 -3.98
N ALA A 267 -36.51 14.85 -5.10
CA ALA A 267 -35.74 16.07 -5.33
C ALA A 267 -36.10 17.19 -4.34
N LEU A 268 -37.39 17.35 -4.03
CA LEU A 268 -37.85 18.28 -2.98
C LEU A 268 -37.26 17.93 -1.61
N LEU A 269 -37.34 16.66 -1.21
CA LEU A 269 -36.86 16.21 0.09
C LEU A 269 -35.34 16.41 0.22
N ASN A 270 -34.57 16.20 -0.86
CA ASN A 270 -33.14 16.50 -0.83
C ASN A 270 -32.84 18.01 -0.81
N ALA A 271 -33.56 18.83 -1.58
CA ALA A 271 -33.45 20.30 -1.51
C ALA A 271 -33.77 20.82 -0.09
N LEU A 272 -34.79 20.29 0.58
CA LEU A 272 -35.13 20.67 1.96
C LEU A 272 -34.07 20.23 3.00
N ARG A 273 -33.32 19.16 2.74
CA ARG A 273 -32.16 18.75 3.55
C ARG A 273 -30.95 19.68 3.37
N THR A 274 -30.78 20.28 2.19
CA THR A 274 -29.53 20.97 1.78
C THR A 274 -29.61 22.50 1.72
N LEU A 275 -30.74 23.08 1.28
CA LEU A 275 -30.96 24.53 1.11
C LEU A 275 -30.60 25.34 2.36
N LYS A 276 -30.09 26.56 2.17
CA LYS A 276 -29.58 27.39 3.27
C LYS A 276 -30.72 28.13 3.96
N PHE A 277 -30.47 28.58 5.18
CA PHE A 277 -31.44 29.36 5.97
C PHE A 277 -31.18 30.87 5.83
N GLU A 278 -30.89 31.29 4.60
CA GLU A 278 -30.57 32.67 4.20
C GLU A 278 -31.84 33.46 3.82
N PRO A 279 -31.76 34.80 3.60
CA PRO A 279 -32.87 35.58 3.07
C PRO A 279 -33.44 34.99 1.78
N ASN A 280 -34.73 35.23 1.53
CA ASN A 280 -35.54 34.63 0.45
C ASN A 280 -35.70 33.10 0.55
N GLU A 281 -34.62 32.31 0.62
CA GLU A 281 -34.68 30.84 0.81
C GLU A 281 -35.48 30.46 2.07
N PHE A 282 -35.09 31.01 3.23
CA PHE A 282 -35.76 30.71 4.49
C PHE A 282 -37.25 31.12 4.50
N GLN A 283 -37.66 32.08 3.66
CA GLN A 283 -39.07 32.44 3.53
C GLN A 283 -39.88 31.33 2.86
N ARG A 284 -39.35 30.72 1.79
CA ARG A 284 -39.97 29.58 1.09
C ARG A 284 -39.98 28.34 1.98
N ILE A 285 -38.84 28.01 2.59
CA ILE A 285 -38.69 26.89 3.55
C ILE A 285 -39.70 27.02 4.70
N ARG A 286 -39.85 28.23 5.27
CA ARG A 286 -40.87 28.51 6.30
C ARG A 286 -42.30 28.33 5.80
N HIS A 287 -42.60 28.69 4.55
CA HIS A 287 -43.94 28.53 3.98
C HIS A 287 -44.26 27.05 3.73
N ILE A 288 -43.34 26.29 3.12
CA ILE A 288 -43.43 24.83 2.96
C ILE A 288 -43.62 24.16 4.33
N PHE A 289 -42.88 24.57 5.37
CA PHE A 289 -43.12 24.09 6.73
C PHE A 289 -44.50 24.48 7.32
N LYS A 290 -45.20 25.52 6.84
CA LYS A 290 -46.60 25.80 7.20
C LYS A 290 -47.59 24.92 6.44
N VAL A 291 -47.30 24.64 5.17
CA VAL A 291 -48.09 23.70 4.35
C VAL A 291 -47.90 22.25 4.85
N ALA A 292 -46.71 21.83 5.25
CA ALA A 292 -46.46 20.51 5.84
C ALA A 292 -47.12 20.31 7.21
N GLU A 293 -47.19 21.37 8.04
CA GLU A 293 -48.04 21.38 9.24
C GLU A 293 -49.54 21.30 8.91
N MET A 294 -49.97 21.73 7.72
CA MET A 294 -51.33 21.55 7.21
C MET A 294 -51.52 20.10 6.77
N ARG A 295 -50.84 19.69 5.70
CA ARG A 295 -50.91 18.36 5.04
C ARG A 295 -50.47 17.18 5.93
N ARG A 296 -50.02 17.45 7.17
CA ARG A 296 -49.48 16.51 8.16
C ARG A 296 -48.37 15.62 7.60
N ASP A 297 -47.58 16.19 6.69
CA ASP A 297 -46.53 15.50 5.95
C ASP A 297 -45.36 15.12 6.88
N PRO A 298 -45.17 13.84 7.22
CA PRO A 298 -44.22 13.43 8.25
C PRO A 298 -42.76 13.58 7.78
N GLU A 299 -42.49 13.45 6.48
CA GLU A 299 -41.15 13.58 5.94
C GLU A 299 -40.72 15.04 5.93
N VAL A 300 -41.56 15.94 5.38
CA VAL A 300 -41.25 17.37 5.34
C VAL A 300 -41.25 17.96 6.75
N PHE A 301 -42.19 17.59 7.62
CA PHE A 301 -42.18 18.00 9.03
C PHE A 301 -40.92 17.48 9.76
N GLY A 302 -40.54 16.23 9.51
CA GLY A 302 -39.34 15.60 10.06
C GLY A 302 -38.04 16.30 9.66
N ILE A 303 -37.80 16.45 8.35
CA ILE A 303 -36.64 17.17 7.81
C ILE A 303 -36.58 18.58 8.39
N MET A 304 -37.70 19.30 8.42
CA MET A 304 -37.75 20.66 8.99
C MET A 304 -37.43 20.67 10.48
N ALA A 305 -37.96 19.73 11.28
CA ALA A 305 -37.63 19.60 12.70
C ALA A 305 -36.12 19.42 12.92
N PHE A 306 -35.51 18.48 12.20
CA PHE A 306 -34.07 18.23 12.25
C PHE A 306 -33.28 19.47 11.84
N ARG A 307 -33.61 20.09 10.70
CA ARG A 307 -32.97 21.32 10.21
C ARG A 307 -33.06 22.48 11.19
N PHE A 308 -34.17 22.64 11.93
CA PHE A 308 -34.29 23.67 12.98
C PHE A 308 -33.43 23.36 14.22
N GLU A 309 -33.26 22.08 14.58
CA GLU A 309 -32.39 21.68 15.67
C GLU A 309 -30.89 21.74 15.30
N THR A 310 -30.50 21.42 14.06
CA THR A 310 -29.09 21.40 13.63
C THR A 310 -28.58 22.74 13.10
N THR A 311 -29.34 23.42 12.22
CA THR A 311 -28.89 24.68 11.60
C THR A 311 -28.79 25.80 12.64
N PHE A 312 -27.62 26.42 12.76
CA PHE A 312 -27.41 27.57 13.65
C PHE A 312 -28.10 28.83 13.14
N GLY A 313 -28.51 29.71 14.06
CA GLY A 313 -29.11 30.99 13.70
C GLY A 313 -28.05 32.00 13.25
N ASN A 314 -28.26 32.64 12.10
CA ASN A 314 -27.31 33.51 11.41
C ASN A 314 -26.80 34.70 12.26
N PHE A 315 -27.62 35.16 13.20
CA PHE A 315 -27.27 36.23 14.15
C PHE A 315 -28.02 36.09 15.48
N ARG A 316 -27.50 36.76 16.52
CA ARG A 316 -28.19 36.93 17.81
C ARG A 316 -29.01 38.22 17.79
N SER A 317 -30.32 38.12 18.01
CA SER A 317 -31.19 39.27 18.24
C SER A 317 -31.05 39.74 19.69
N GLY A 318 -30.67 41.00 19.90
CA GLY A 318 -30.54 41.63 21.22
C GLY A 318 -30.75 43.16 21.15
N PRO A 319 -30.69 43.87 22.30
CA PRO A 319 -30.81 45.32 22.35
C PRO A 319 -29.77 46.04 21.47
N GLN A 320 -30.12 47.26 21.05
CA GLN A 320 -29.53 47.99 19.92
C GLN A 320 -28.05 48.43 20.10
N TRP A 321 -27.40 48.09 21.21
CA TRP A 321 -26.10 48.61 21.64
C TRP A 321 -24.90 47.68 21.41
N HIS A 322 -25.08 46.50 20.80
CA HIS A 322 -24.00 45.54 20.54
C HIS A 322 -23.91 45.10 19.07
N TYR A 323 -23.69 46.05 18.17
CA TYR A 323 -23.32 45.77 16.78
C TYR A 323 -21.83 45.36 16.67
N ARG A 324 -21.54 44.05 16.70
CA ARG A 324 -20.34 43.56 15.98
C ARG A 324 -20.58 43.76 14.48
N ARG A 325 -19.56 44.25 13.76
CA ARG A 325 -19.64 44.51 12.31
C ARG A 325 -19.94 43.22 11.54
N PHE A 326 -21.09 43.21 10.87
CA PHE A 326 -21.31 42.46 9.62
C PHE A 326 -21.65 43.50 8.54
N PRO A 327 -21.30 43.29 7.25
CA PRO A 327 -21.65 44.21 6.17
C PRO A 327 -23.17 44.36 6.00
N LYS A 328 -23.60 45.51 5.45
CA LYS A 328 -24.97 45.73 4.94
C LYS A 328 -24.92 45.79 3.40
N PRO A 329 -25.70 45.00 2.67
CA PRO A 329 -25.94 45.20 1.24
C PRO A 329 -27.38 45.63 0.91
N SER A 330 -27.50 46.71 0.13
CA SER A 330 -28.49 46.93 -0.95
C SER A 330 -29.85 46.20 -0.97
N VAL A 331 -30.92 47.04 -0.98
CA VAL A 331 -32.32 46.80 -1.44
C VAL A 331 -33.29 46.11 -0.48
N GLY A 332 -34.33 46.86 -0.07
CA GLY A 332 -35.51 46.38 0.65
C GLY A 332 -35.62 46.88 2.10
N PRO A 333 -36.79 46.77 2.78
CA PRO A 333 -36.95 47.30 4.13
C PRO A 333 -36.18 46.53 5.22
N LYS A 334 -35.99 45.21 5.07
CA LYS A 334 -35.29 44.32 6.01
C LYS A 334 -34.61 43.09 5.34
N PRO A 335 -33.80 43.23 4.27
CA PRO A 335 -33.24 42.10 3.51
C PRO A 335 -32.34 41.18 4.37
N ASP A 336 -31.33 41.73 5.04
CA ASP A 336 -30.17 41.01 5.60
C ASP A 336 -30.43 40.00 6.74
N LYS A 337 -31.69 39.71 7.11
CA LYS A 337 -32.04 39.13 8.43
C LYS A 337 -33.05 37.98 8.41
N ALA A 338 -32.67 36.88 7.76
CA ALA A 338 -33.28 35.57 7.97
C ALA A 338 -32.72 34.82 9.20
N TYR A 339 -33.54 33.93 9.76
CA TYR A 339 -33.18 32.89 10.74
C TYR A 339 -32.25 33.33 11.90
N SER A 340 -32.74 34.22 12.77
CA SER A 340 -32.03 34.57 14.02
C SER A 340 -32.01 33.41 15.03
N SER A 341 -31.16 33.49 16.06
CA SER A 341 -31.19 32.54 17.18
C SER A 341 -32.56 32.46 17.89
N GLN A 342 -33.28 33.59 18.00
CA GLN A 342 -34.65 33.61 18.54
C GLN A 342 -35.65 32.93 17.59
N THR A 343 -35.44 33.05 16.27
CA THR A 343 -36.23 32.40 15.23
C THR A 343 -36.07 30.88 15.31
N ARG A 344 -34.83 30.39 15.41
CA ARG A 344 -34.49 28.99 15.66
C ARG A 344 -35.21 28.43 16.88
N ASP A 345 -35.06 29.08 18.04
CA ASP A 345 -35.69 28.58 19.26
C ASP A 345 -37.23 28.66 19.23
N TYR A 346 -37.81 29.62 18.51
CA TYR A 346 -39.26 29.63 18.24
C TYR A 346 -39.70 28.39 17.45
N PHE A 347 -38.97 28.02 16.39
CA PHE A 347 -39.30 26.84 15.58
C PHE A 347 -39.09 25.53 16.34
N ARG A 348 -37.98 25.38 17.07
CA ARG A 348 -37.74 24.21 17.95
C ARG A 348 -38.86 24.04 19.00
N ARG A 349 -39.30 25.13 19.64
CA ARG A 349 -40.49 25.12 20.53
C ARG A 349 -41.81 24.93 19.79
N ARG A 350 -41.87 25.13 18.47
CA ARG A 350 -43.08 24.94 17.65
C ARG A 350 -43.26 23.49 17.24
N ILE A 351 -42.18 22.80 16.81
CA ILE A 351 -42.20 21.35 16.54
C ILE A 351 -42.79 20.61 17.74
N TRP A 352 -42.21 20.79 18.94
CA TRP A 352 -42.74 20.13 20.12
C TRP A 352 -44.17 20.55 20.46
N ARG A 353 -44.56 21.83 20.27
CA ARG A 353 -45.95 22.25 20.52
C ARG A 353 -46.95 21.58 19.58
N VAL A 354 -46.60 21.35 18.31
CA VAL A 354 -47.47 20.65 17.35
C VAL A 354 -47.60 19.18 17.73
N LEU A 355 -46.47 18.51 17.98
CA LEU A 355 -46.45 17.11 18.42
C LEU A 355 -47.22 16.90 19.74
N ARG A 356 -46.90 17.69 20.78
CA ARG A 356 -47.56 17.61 22.09
C ARG A 356 -49.06 17.82 21.96
N ARG A 357 -49.53 18.71 21.08
CA ARG A 357 -50.97 18.89 20.83
C ARG A 357 -51.62 17.64 20.25
N PHE A 358 -51.07 17.05 19.20
CA PHE A 358 -51.62 15.81 18.65
C PHE A 358 -51.60 14.67 19.69
N GLY A 359 -50.54 14.58 20.50
CA GLY A 359 -50.44 13.64 21.61
C GLY A 359 -51.50 13.86 22.70
N GLU A 360 -51.62 15.09 23.21
CA GLU A 360 -52.67 15.51 24.16
C GLU A 360 -54.06 15.15 23.63
N MET A 361 -54.27 15.28 22.33
CA MET A 361 -55.54 15.06 21.62
C MET A 361 -55.83 13.58 21.34
N GLY A 362 -54.94 12.67 21.70
CA GLY A 362 -55.10 11.25 21.39
C GLY A 362 -55.02 10.92 19.90
N SER A 363 -54.40 11.78 19.08
CA SER A 363 -54.47 11.72 17.62
C SER A 363 -53.37 10.81 17.04
N PRO A 364 -53.68 9.88 16.12
CA PRO A 364 -52.68 8.99 15.51
C PRO A 364 -51.62 9.74 14.68
N GLU A 365 -51.92 10.98 14.27
CA GLU A 365 -50.98 11.87 13.58
C GLU A 365 -49.76 12.21 14.44
N TYR A 366 -49.86 12.11 15.77
CA TYR A 366 -48.72 12.23 16.66
C TYR A 366 -47.62 11.23 16.30
N CYS A 367 -47.95 9.95 16.18
CA CYS A 367 -46.99 8.88 15.91
C CYS A 367 -46.38 9.02 14.50
N ARG A 368 -47.19 9.40 13.49
CA ARG A 368 -46.72 9.67 12.11
C ARG A 368 -45.70 10.80 12.08
N LEU A 369 -46.06 11.97 12.64
CA LEU A 369 -45.19 13.15 12.67
C LEU A 369 -43.95 12.92 13.56
N ALA A 370 -44.11 12.23 14.70
CA ALA A 370 -43.01 11.92 15.60
C ALA A 370 -42.01 10.94 14.96
N ALA A 371 -42.47 9.86 14.33
CA ALA A 371 -41.61 8.94 13.59
C ALA A 371 -40.85 9.66 12.46
N GLY A 372 -41.51 10.55 11.72
CA GLY A 372 -40.87 11.41 10.72
C GLY A 372 -39.73 12.27 11.28
N VAL A 373 -39.88 12.81 12.50
CA VAL A 373 -38.82 13.53 13.23
C VAL A 373 -37.69 12.58 13.65
N LEU A 374 -38.02 11.44 14.27
CA LEU A 374 -37.02 10.48 14.78
C LEU A 374 -36.15 9.90 13.67
N ARG A 375 -36.73 9.59 12.50
CA ARG A 375 -36.06 9.04 11.31
C ARG A 375 -34.94 9.93 10.74
N GLN A 376 -34.92 11.22 11.08
CA GLN A 376 -33.82 12.11 10.66
C GLN A 376 -32.56 12.01 11.54
N PHE A 377 -32.61 11.26 12.64
CA PHE A 377 -31.50 11.13 13.58
C PHE A 377 -30.72 9.83 13.36
N ASP A 378 -29.40 9.94 13.45
CA ASP A 378 -28.48 8.82 13.46
C ASP A 378 -27.58 8.83 14.70
N ASP A 379 -26.84 7.75 14.94
CA ASP A 379 -25.89 7.68 16.07
C ASP A 379 -24.68 8.62 15.92
N SER A 380 -24.39 9.18 14.74
CA SER A 380 -23.36 10.22 14.56
C SER A 380 -23.85 11.63 14.96
N THR A 381 -25.15 11.90 14.83
CA THR A 381 -25.80 13.15 15.27
C THR A 381 -25.66 13.37 16.78
N GLY A 382 -25.56 12.30 17.57
CA GLY A 382 -25.25 12.34 19.00
C GLY A 382 -23.84 12.88 19.26
N GLY A 383 -23.73 14.00 19.97
CA GLY A 383 -22.43 14.55 20.38
C GLY A 383 -21.74 13.72 21.47
N GLN A 384 -20.70 14.28 22.08
CA GLN A 384 -20.11 13.73 23.30
C GLN A 384 -20.90 14.19 24.55
N PRO A 385 -21.02 13.36 25.60
CA PRO A 385 -21.58 13.79 26.88
C PRO A 385 -20.82 14.99 27.47
N GLN A 386 -21.49 15.86 28.22
CA GLN A 386 -20.91 17.06 28.80
C GLN A 386 -21.21 17.15 30.31
N GLN A 387 -20.19 17.46 31.11
CA GLN A 387 -20.34 17.78 32.53
C GLN A 387 -20.17 19.29 32.74
N VAL A 388 -21.13 19.94 33.40
CA VAL A 388 -21.11 21.38 33.68
C VAL A 388 -21.19 21.60 35.19
N ARG A 389 -20.13 22.15 35.79
CA ARG A 389 -20.13 22.59 37.19
C ARG A 389 -20.83 23.93 37.32
N ARG A 390 -21.93 23.98 38.07
CA ARG A 390 -22.66 25.20 38.41
C ARG A 390 -22.42 25.56 39.86
N TYR A 391 -21.76 26.70 40.07
CA TYR A 391 -21.57 27.30 41.38
C TYR A 391 -22.83 28.07 41.79
N GLN A 392 -23.31 27.86 43.02
CA GLN A 392 -24.30 28.70 43.67
C GLN A 392 -23.69 29.31 44.93
N TRP A 393 -23.61 30.63 44.98
CA TRP A 393 -23.23 31.36 46.19
C TRP A 393 -24.45 31.53 47.08
N ASP A 394 -24.34 31.11 48.35
CA ASP A 394 -25.29 31.52 49.39
C ASP A 394 -24.76 32.76 50.13
N PRO A 395 -25.41 33.94 50.01
CA PRO A 395 -25.03 35.14 50.73
C PRO A 395 -25.12 35.01 52.26
N ARG A 396 -25.92 34.08 52.80
CA ARG A 396 -26.13 33.93 54.24
C ARG A 396 -24.98 33.17 54.92
N SER A 397 -24.65 31.98 54.42
CA SER A 397 -23.53 31.18 54.94
C SER A 397 -22.16 31.62 54.40
N ARG A 398 -22.10 32.48 53.39
CA ARG A 398 -20.89 32.89 52.65
C ARG A 398 -20.12 31.67 52.09
N ARG A 399 -20.85 30.69 51.57
CA ARG A 399 -20.29 29.48 50.94
C ARG A 399 -20.78 29.33 49.50
N SER A 400 -19.91 28.79 48.67
CA SER A 400 -20.29 28.28 47.34
C SER A 400 -20.65 26.81 47.46
N SER A 401 -21.88 26.43 47.10
CA SER A 401 -22.18 25.05 46.72
C SER A 401 -21.85 24.84 45.24
N VAL A 402 -21.55 23.58 44.86
CA VAL A 402 -21.29 23.19 43.48
C VAL A 402 -22.24 22.05 43.11
N SER A 403 -23.24 22.36 42.30
CA SER A 403 -24.07 21.34 41.66
C SER A 403 -23.44 20.93 40.32
N VAL A 404 -23.36 19.63 40.06
CA VAL A 404 -22.89 19.12 38.76
C VAL A 404 -24.11 18.84 37.88
N ILE A 405 -24.08 19.32 36.63
CA ILE A 405 -25.14 19.03 35.65
C ILE A 405 -24.52 18.23 34.52
N HIS A 406 -24.93 16.97 34.38
CA HIS A 406 -24.59 16.13 33.23
C HIS A 406 -25.58 16.38 32.08
N TYR A 407 -25.09 16.26 30.85
CA TYR A 407 -25.83 16.37 29.60
C TYR A 407 -25.38 15.23 28.68
N ASP A 408 -26.30 14.41 28.19
CA ASP A 408 -25.96 13.26 27.34
C ASP A 408 -25.73 13.65 25.86
N ARG A 409 -25.30 12.70 25.03
CA ARG A 409 -24.96 12.83 23.60
C ARG A 409 -26.02 13.60 22.79
N PHE A 410 -27.29 13.29 23.01
CA PHE A 410 -28.42 13.89 22.30
C PHE A 410 -29.05 15.09 23.01
N SER A 411 -28.53 15.52 24.16
CA SER A 411 -29.09 16.58 25.02
C SER A 411 -29.47 17.90 24.33
N ARG A 412 -28.89 18.22 23.18
CA ARG A 412 -29.17 19.44 22.40
C ARG A 412 -30.47 19.41 21.59
N TYR A 413 -31.11 18.25 21.41
CA TYR A 413 -32.22 18.04 20.47
C TYR A 413 -33.59 18.04 21.16
N VAL A 414 -34.25 19.20 21.24
CA VAL A 414 -35.45 19.36 22.08
C VAL A 414 -36.63 18.53 21.58
N ALA A 415 -36.90 18.49 20.28
CA ALA A 415 -37.97 17.66 19.73
C ALA A 415 -37.73 16.15 19.95
N PHE A 416 -36.55 15.65 19.57
CA PHE A 416 -36.13 14.26 19.73
C PHE A 416 -36.23 13.76 21.18
N ASN A 417 -35.62 14.50 22.12
CA ASN A 417 -35.66 14.14 23.54
C ASN A 417 -37.06 14.32 24.14
N ARG A 418 -37.94 15.14 23.55
CA ARG A 418 -39.35 15.20 23.98
C ARG A 418 -40.16 14.00 23.51
N ILE A 419 -39.98 13.57 22.26
CA ILE A 419 -40.66 12.38 21.72
C ILE A 419 -40.24 11.15 22.54
N LEU A 420 -38.94 10.89 22.63
CA LEU A 420 -38.44 9.66 23.25
C LEU A 420 -38.36 9.71 24.78
N PHE A 421 -38.13 10.89 25.39
CA PHE A 421 -37.77 11.02 26.82
C PHE A 421 -38.43 12.23 27.52
N GLY A 422 -39.62 12.62 27.07
CA GLY A 422 -40.29 13.89 27.38
C GLY A 422 -40.53 14.41 28.82
N ASN A 423 -40.17 13.77 29.93
CA ASN A 423 -40.86 12.63 30.54
C ASN A 423 -40.05 12.04 31.72
N SER A 424 -38.73 11.99 31.55
CA SER A 424 -37.84 11.02 32.18
C SER A 424 -37.61 11.09 33.71
N PRO A 425 -37.36 9.96 34.38
CA PRO A 425 -36.71 9.94 35.69
C PRO A 425 -35.19 10.15 35.61
N ARG A 426 -34.55 9.86 34.47
CA ARG A 426 -33.09 10.04 34.26
C ARG A 426 -32.73 11.35 33.58
N TYR A 427 -33.64 11.96 32.82
CA TYR A 427 -33.47 13.26 32.15
C TYR A 427 -34.55 14.28 32.55
N ALA A 428 -34.27 15.58 32.38
CA ALA A 428 -35.26 16.63 32.50
C ALA A 428 -35.03 17.77 31.48
N PRO A 429 -36.10 18.37 30.92
CA PRO A 429 -36.00 19.48 29.98
C PRO A 429 -35.59 20.79 30.66
N ASP A 430 -34.41 21.31 30.32
CA ASP A 430 -34.03 22.70 30.60
C ASP A 430 -34.57 23.62 29.50
N ASN A 431 -35.82 24.04 29.69
CA ASN A 431 -36.52 24.97 28.80
C ASN A 431 -35.80 26.34 28.65
N SER A 432 -34.89 26.70 29.57
CA SER A 432 -34.12 27.96 29.51
C SER A 432 -32.88 27.85 28.61
N LYS A 433 -32.28 26.65 28.55
CA LYS A 433 -31.12 26.36 27.68
C LYS A 433 -31.49 25.68 26.37
N MET A 434 -32.76 25.29 26.21
CA MET A 434 -33.25 24.49 25.08
C MET A 434 -32.42 23.19 24.93
N ARG A 435 -32.30 22.45 26.03
CA ARG A 435 -31.59 21.17 26.17
C ARG A 435 -32.30 20.23 27.16
N PHE A 436 -31.92 18.96 27.17
CA PHE A 436 -32.21 18.02 28.25
C PHE A 436 -30.95 17.79 29.10
N ARG A 437 -31.09 17.80 30.42
CA ARG A 437 -30.04 17.48 31.41
C ARG A 437 -30.33 16.13 32.05
N CYS A 438 -29.34 15.47 32.62
CA CYS A 438 -29.56 14.32 33.48
C CYS A 438 -30.19 14.74 34.83
N VAL A 439 -30.81 13.79 35.51
CA VAL A 439 -31.42 13.87 36.85
C VAL A 439 -30.63 12.93 37.76
N GLU A 440 -30.15 13.44 38.89
CA GLU A 440 -29.36 12.64 39.84
C GLU A 440 -30.23 11.49 40.42
N PRO A 441 -29.68 10.27 40.58
CA PRO A 441 -28.26 9.90 40.50
C PRO A 441 -27.75 9.54 39.09
N TYR A 442 -28.56 9.67 38.03
CA TYR A 442 -28.20 9.18 36.69
C TYR A 442 -27.01 9.92 36.05
N GLN A 443 -26.17 9.17 35.35
CA GLN A 443 -25.00 9.66 34.60
C GLN A 443 -24.91 8.96 33.22
N PRO A 444 -24.54 9.68 32.15
CA PRO A 444 -24.29 9.11 30.83
C PRO A 444 -23.31 7.93 30.89
N GLY A 445 -23.81 6.71 30.68
CA GLY A 445 -23.05 5.48 30.88
C GLY A 445 -23.80 4.39 31.64
N ALA A 446 -24.72 4.78 32.53
CA ALA A 446 -25.47 3.82 33.33
C ALA A 446 -26.66 3.21 32.56
N ALA A 447 -27.02 1.98 32.94
CA ALA A 447 -28.01 1.16 32.24
C ALA A 447 -29.41 1.79 32.10
N GLU A 448 -30.18 1.24 31.17
CA GLU A 448 -31.57 1.60 30.88
C GLU A 448 -32.56 0.86 31.79
N PRO A 449 -33.50 1.56 32.47
CA PRO A 449 -34.66 0.95 33.09
C PRO A 449 -35.45 0.11 32.09
N PRO A 450 -36.13 -0.95 32.55
CA PRO A 450 -37.01 -1.74 31.69
C PRO A 450 -38.22 -0.94 31.22
N ASP A 451 -38.65 0.06 31.99
CA ASP A 451 -39.83 0.88 31.74
C ASP A 451 -39.75 1.65 30.41
N ARG A 452 -40.92 1.89 29.81
CA ARG A 452 -41.05 2.70 28.58
C ARG A 452 -40.75 4.17 28.83
N GLU A 453 -40.56 4.94 27.77
CA GLU A 453 -39.74 6.16 27.83
C GLU A 453 -40.40 7.37 27.15
N GLU A 454 -41.18 7.11 26.11
CA GLU A 454 -41.69 8.06 25.14
C GLU A 454 -42.94 8.85 25.57
N SER A 455 -43.11 10.06 25.04
CA SER A 455 -44.34 10.84 25.27
C SER A 455 -45.51 10.14 24.58
N PHE A 456 -46.64 10.06 25.27
CA PHE A 456 -47.91 9.45 24.80
C PHE A 456 -47.77 7.95 24.45
N PRO A 457 -47.37 7.09 25.41
CA PRO A 457 -47.11 5.66 25.17
C PRO A 457 -48.32 4.92 24.58
N GLU A 458 -49.54 5.30 24.97
CA GLU A 458 -50.79 4.71 24.44
C GLU A 458 -51.01 4.97 22.95
N LEU A 459 -50.45 6.05 22.38
CA LEU A 459 -50.56 6.30 20.94
C LEU A 459 -49.59 5.45 20.14
N TRP A 460 -48.47 5.05 20.73
CA TRP A 460 -47.57 4.06 20.13
C TRP A 460 -48.11 2.63 20.25
N ASN A 461 -48.87 2.32 21.30
CA ASN A 461 -49.63 1.05 21.42
C ASN A 461 -50.63 0.88 20.26
N ASN A 462 -51.32 1.96 19.92
CA ASN A 462 -52.29 1.99 18.81
C ASN A 462 -51.63 2.22 17.42
N ALA A 463 -50.30 2.15 17.31
CA ALA A 463 -49.56 2.38 16.06
C ALA A 463 -48.29 1.50 15.88
N PRO A 464 -48.33 0.18 16.15
CA PRO A 464 -47.13 -0.66 16.14
C PRO A 464 -46.51 -0.82 14.74
N GLU A 465 -47.31 -0.73 13.67
CA GLU A 465 -46.82 -0.72 12.29
C GLU A 465 -45.90 0.48 12.02
N ILE A 466 -46.26 1.67 12.54
CA ILE A 466 -45.41 2.87 12.46
C ILE A 466 -44.10 2.65 13.21
N VAL A 467 -44.11 1.93 14.33
CA VAL A 467 -42.91 1.59 15.08
C VAL A 467 -42.01 0.63 14.30
N VAL A 468 -42.55 -0.41 13.66
CA VAL A 468 -41.76 -1.31 12.80
C VAL A 468 -41.15 -0.56 11.61
N ASN A 469 -41.93 0.24 10.89
CA ASN A 469 -41.42 1.04 9.77
C ASN A 469 -40.42 2.11 10.22
N LEU A 470 -40.52 2.59 11.47
CA LEU A 470 -39.50 3.45 12.08
C LEU A 470 -38.22 2.67 12.42
N LEU A 471 -38.31 1.43 12.92
CA LEU A 471 -37.15 0.57 13.19
C LEU A 471 -36.41 0.17 11.92
N ILE A 472 -37.12 -0.16 10.83
CA ILE A 472 -36.52 -0.53 9.54
C ILE A 472 -35.74 0.65 8.92
N GLU A 473 -36.28 1.87 9.02
CA GLU A 473 -35.66 3.07 8.41
C GLU A 473 -34.73 3.86 9.34
N SER A 474 -34.62 3.48 10.62
CA SER A 474 -33.83 4.17 11.65
C SER A 474 -32.33 3.89 11.53
N ARG A 475 -31.52 4.87 11.94
CA ARG A 475 -30.06 4.73 12.11
C ARG A 475 -29.57 5.24 13.46
N CYS A 476 -30.41 5.19 14.49
CA CYS A 476 -30.07 5.63 15.84
C CYS A 476 -30.50 4.64 16.91
N SER A 477 -29.54 4.00 17.57
CA SER A 477 -29.68 3.05 18.68
C SER A 477 -30.77 3.38 19.71
N LEU A 478 -30.95 4.67 20.04
CA LEU A 478 -31.99 5.18 20.92
C LEU A 478 -33.41 4.96 20.43
N VAL A 479 -33.63 5.09 19.12
CA VAL A 479 -34.91 4.80 18.47
C VAL A 479 -35.16 3.28 18.45
N HIS A 480 -34.09 2.48 18.35
CA HIS A 480 -34.20 1.01 18.44
C HIS A 480 -34.57 0.51 19.83
N SER A 481 -33.96 1.04 20.91
CA SER A 481 -34.35 0.70 22.29
C SER A 481 -35.82 1.06 22.56
N PHE A 482 -36.20 2.29 22.22
CA PHE A 482 -37.59 2.76 22.32
C PHE A 482 -38.57 1.86 21.55
N GLY A 483 -38.33 1.62 20.25
CA GLY A 483 -39.27 0.89 19.41
C GLY A 483 -39.44 -0.56 19.84
N VAL A 484 -38.35 -1.23 20.25
CA VAL A 484 -38.42 -2.59 20.80
C VAL A 484 -39.24 -2.65 22.08
N LYS A 485 -39.08 -1.68 23.00
CA LYS A 485 -39.91 -1.59 24.21
C LYS A 485 -41.40 -1.41 23.91
N VAL A 486 -41.77 -0.66 22.86
CA VAL A 486 -43.20 -0.57 22.44
C VAL A 486 -43.69 -1.90 21.92
N LEU A 487 -42.95 -2.57 21.03
CA LEU A 487 -43.38 -3.83 20.43
C LEU A 487 -43.46 -4.97 21.47
N GLN A 488 -42.54 -5.01 22.44
CA GLN A 488 -42.62 -5.92 23.58
C GLN A 488 -43.85 -5.67 24.47
N ALA A 489 -44.32 -4.43 24.58
CA ALA A 489 -45.54 -4.08 25.32
C ALA A 489 -46.84 -4.34 24.54
N ASN A 490 -46.78 -4.70 23.26
CA ASN A 490 -47.94 -4.98 22.40
C ASN A 490 -47.80 -6.38 21.74
N PRO A 491 -47.73 -7.48 22.52
CA PRO A 491 -47.24 -8.78 22.06
C PRO A 491 -48.13 -9.51 21.03
N GLU A 492 -49.35 -9.03 20.79
CA GLU A 492 -50.25 -9.59 19.76
C GLU A 492 -49.76 -9.23 18.35
N PHE A 493 -49.39 -7.96 18.10
CA PHE A 493 -48.98 -7.50 16.77
C PHE A 493 -47.71 -8.21 16.22
N PRO A 494 -46.61 -8.41 16.98
CA PRO A 494 -45.43 -9.13 16.47
C PRO A 494 -45.70 -10.58 16.05
N ARG A 495 -46.69 -11.24 16.67
CA ARG A 495 -47.09 -12.62 16.32
C ARG A 495 -47.78 -12.67 14.95
N GLU A 496 -48.61 -11.67 14.65
CA GLU A 496 -49.37 -11.58 13.39
C GLU A 496 -48.65 -10.77 12.30
N MET A 497 -47.57 -10.06 12.64
CA MET A 497 -46.80 -9.17 11.76
C MET A 497 -46.45 -9.84 10.40
N PRO A 498 -46.63 -9.17 9.25
CA PRO A 498 -46.25 -9.71 7.95
C PRO A 498 -44.78 -10.17 7.90
N LEU A 499 -44.54 -11.36 7.33
CA LEU A 499 -43.19 -11.94 7.25
C LEU A 499 -42.14 -11.00 6.60
N PRO A 500 -42.43 -10.26 5.50
CA PRO A 500 -41.46 -9.31 4.94
C PRO A 500 -41.01 -8.22 5.93
N MET A 501 -41.87 -7.81 6.86
CA MET A 501 -41.52 -6.84 7.91
C MET A 501 -40.62 -7.48 8.98
N LEU A 502 -40.87 -8.75 9.34
CA LEU A 502 -39.99 -9.52 10.23
C LEU A 502 -38.60 -9.72 9.62
N ILE A 503 -38.53 -10.05 8.33
CA ILE A 503 -37.28 -10.17 7.57
C ILE A 503 -36.53 -8.84 7.56
N SER A 504 -37.22 -7.73 7.23
CA SER A 504 -36.61 -6.39 7.25
C SER A 504 -36.05 -6.02 8.64
N LEU A 505 -36.70 -6.42 9.73
CA LEU A 505 -36.21 -6.24 11.10
C LEU A 505 -35.10 -7.23 11.52
N LEU A 506 -34.77 -8.23 10.72
CA LEU A 506 -33.62 -9.14 10.90
C LEU A 506 -32.38 -8.67 10.10
N GLU A 507 -32.54 -7.69 9.20
CA GLU A 507 -31.44 -7.10 8.42
C GLU A 507 -30.86 -5.81 9.04
N VAL A 508 -31.47 -5.24 10.08
CA VAL A 508 -30.99 -3.98 10.68
C VAL A 508 -29.76 -4.18 11.60
N PRO A 509 -28.74 -3.29 11.57
CA PRO A 509 -27.49 -3.46 12.33
C PRO A 509 -27.63 -3.04 13.81
N TYR A 510 -28.73 -3.43 14.47
CA TYR A 510 -29.07 -3.01 15.83
C TYR A 510 -29.43 -4.21 16.70
N GLU A 511 -28.50 -4.63 17.56
CA GLU A 511 -28.59 -5.86 18.34
C GLU A 511 -29.91 -5.99 19.13
N ILE A 512 -30.39 -4.92 19.76
CA ILE A 512 -31.66 -4.94 20.51
C ILE A 512 -32.89 -5.25 19.62
N THR A 513 -32.87 -4.81 18.36
CA THR A 513 -33.90 -5.16 17.38
C THR A 513 -33.70 -6.57 16.86
N LEU A 514 -32.46 -7.00 16.58
CA LEU A 514 -32.17 -8.37 16.14
C LEU A 514 -32.53 -9.43 17.20
N GLN A 515 -32.24 -9.17 18.48
CA GLN A 515 -32.65 -9.99 19.63
C GLN A 515 -34.18 -10.13 19.71
N PHE A 516 -34.91 -9.02 19.55
CA PHE A 516 -36.37 -9.00 19.52
C PHE A 516 -36.95 -9.78 18.33
N SER A 517 -36.47 -9.48 17.11
CA SER A 517 -36.93 -10.12 15.88
C SER A 517 -36.63 -11.62 15.87
N PHE A 518 -35.49 -12.04 16.42
CA PHE A 518 -35.18 -13.46 16.61
C PHE A 518 -36.16 -14.15 17.57
N GLN A 519 -36.53 -13.49 18.68
CA GLN A 519 -37.55 -14.03 19.59
C GLN A 519 -38.91 -14.19 18.89
N VAL A 520 -39.32 -13.19 18.10
CA VAL A 520 -40.57 -13.24 17.32
C VAL A 520 -40.53 -14.35 16.27
N ALA A 521 -39.42 -14.50 15.55
CA ALA A 521 -39.22 -15.60 14.60
C ALA A 521 -39.29 -16.97 15.29
N ARG A 522 -38.71 -17.09 16.49
CA ARG A 522 -38.72 -18.33 17.29
C ARG A 522 -40.08 -18.69 17.87
N GLU A 523 -40.95 -17.71 18.14
CA GLU A 523 -42.36 -17.95 18.50
C GLU A 523 -43.23 -18.37 17.30
N ARG A 524 -42.75 -18.20 16.06
CA ARG A 524 -43.53 -18.37 14.82
C ARG A 524 -43.03 -19.46 13.87
N PHE A 525 -41.82 -19.98 14.08
CA PHE A 525 -41.24 -21.01 13.22
C PHE A 525 -41.95 -22.35 13.41
N ASP A 526 -42.57 -22.87 12.34
CA ASP A 526 -43.13 -24.22 12.30
C ASP A 526 -42.17 -25.17 11.55
N PRO A 527 -41.59 -26.19 12.23
CA PRO A 527 -40.77 -27.21 11.58
C PRO A 527 -41.51 -28.09 10.56
N GLN A 528 -42.85 -28.13 10.57
CA GLN A 528 -43.65 -28.88 9.59
C GLN A 528 -43.87 -28.10 8.28
N THR A 529 -43.94 -26.76 8.36
CA THR A 529 -44.03 -25.85 7.21
C THR A 529 -42.95 -24.76 7.28
N PRO A 530 -41.65 -25.14 7.17
CA PRO A 530 -40.54 -24.22 7.39
C PRO A 530 -40.44 -23.17 6.28
N ASP A 531 -40.43 -21.90 6.67
CA ASP A 531 -40.27 -20.79 5.72
C ASP A 531 -38.80 -20.57 5.33
N GLY A 532 -38.52 -20.61 4.02
CA GLY A 532 -37.16 -20.50 3.49
C GLY A 532 -36.58 -19.09 3.58
N ASP A 533 -37.40 -18.05 3.40
CA ASP A 533 -36.94 -16.66 3.40
C ASP A 533 -36.67 -16.17 4.84
N LEU A 534 -37.48 -16.64 5.80
CA LEU A 534 -37.21 -16.46 7.23
C LEU A 534 -35.89 -17.13 7.65
N LEU A 535 -35.64 -18.37 7.20
CA LEU A 535 -34.40 -19.08 7.52
C LEU A 535 -33.17 -18.44 6.85
N LEU A 536 -33.30 -17.92 5.63
CA LEU A 536 -32.25 -17.11 4.98
C LEU A 536 -31.96 -15.83 5.77
N ALA A 537 -33.00 -15.09 6.18
CA ALA A 537 -32.86 -13.86 6.98
C ALA A 537 -32.17 -14.13 8.32
N LEU A 538 -32.58 -15.18 9.04
CA LEU A 538 -31.95 -15.59 10.31
C LEU A 538 -30.50 -16.06 10.13
N ALA A 539 -30.19 -16.75 9.03
CA ALA A 539 -28.83 -17.19 8.72
C ALA A 539 -27.94 -16.04 8.18
N GLY A 540 -28.53 -14.96 7.66
CA GLY A 540 -27.87 -13.73 7.24
C GLY A 540 -27.72 -12.66 8.35
N CYS A 541 -28.52 -12.76 9.41
CA CYS A 541 -28.57 -11.85 10.56
C CYS A 541 -27.21 -11.71 11.28
N GLU A 542 -26.89 -10.51 11.77
CA GLU A 542 -25.64 -10.25 12.50
C GLU A 542 -25.64 -10.81 13.93
N TYR A 543 -26.81 -11.14 14.48
CA TYR A 543 -26.95 -11.69 15.83
C TYR A 543 -26.63 -13.19 15.87
N GLY A 544 -25.44 -13.55 16.37
CA GLY A 544 -24.90 -14.92 16.36
C GLY A 544 -25.86 -16.05 16.80
N PRO A 545 -26.64 -15.90 17.89
CA PRO A 545 -27.62 -16.92 18.30
C PRO A 545 -28.74 -17.17 17.29
N ALA A 546 -29.15 -16.15 16.51
CA ALA A 546 -30.12 -16.34 15.43
C ALA A 546 -29.53 -17.19 14.29
N GLN A 547 -28.26 -16.94 13.94
CA GLN A 547 -27.58 -17.73 12.91
C GLN A 547 -27.43 -19.20 13.33
N GLU A 548 -27.07 -19.48 14.59
CA GLU A 548 -26.91 -20.87 15.04
C GLU A 548 -28.25 -21.61 15.11
N GLN A 549 -29.30 -20.93 15.56
CA GLN A 549 -30.64 -21.51 15.55
C GLN A 549 -31.13 -21.79 14.12
N ALA A 550 -30.84 -20.90 13.16
CA ALA A 550 -31.10 -21.15 11.75
C ALA A 550 -30.31 -22.35 11.22
N ARG A 551 -29.00 -22.44 11.49
CA ARG A 551 -28.18 -23.61 11.11
C ARG A 551 -28.69 -24.91 11.72
N GLN A 552 -29.24 -24.89 12.94
CA GLN A 552 -29.93 -26.05 13.51
C GLN A 552 -31.18 -26.41 12.70
N TRP A 553 -32.14 -25.49 12.56
CA TRP A 553 -33.40 -25.76 11.87
C TRP A 553 -33.19 -26.21 10.42
N ILE A 554 -32.25 -25.60 9.69
CA ILE A 554 -31.93 -25.98 8.32
C ILE A 554 -31.38 -27.41 8.24
N ARG A 555 -30.61 -27.90 9.23
CA ARG A 555 -30.21 -29.31 9.28
C ARG A 555 -31.41 -30.24 9.49
N GLU A 556 -32.35 -29.84 10.34
CA GLU A 556 -33.51 -30.62 10.77
C GLU A 556 -34.57 -30.72 9.66
N CYS A 557 -34.82 -29.64 8.91
CA CYS A 557 -35.89 -29.57 7.90
C CYS A 557 -35.40 -29.48 6.44
N ARG A 558 -34.12 -29.78 6.16
CA ARG A 558 -33.50 -29.70 4.81
C ARG A 558 -34.29 -30.40 3.70
N ASP A 559 -34.98 -31.49 4.01
CA ASP A 559 -35.76 -32.26 3.04
C ASP A 559 -36.95 -31.46 2.46
N ALA A 560 -37.51 -30.50 3.22
CA ALA A 560 -38.51 -29.57 2.72
C ALA A 560 -37.95 -28.60 1.65
N PHE A 561 -36.63 -28.38 1.65
CA PHE A 561 -35.92 -27.53 0.70
C PHE A 561 -35.20 -28.30 -0.41
N ALA A 562 -35.36 -29.63 -0.51
CA ALA A 562 -34.65 -30.48 -1.47
C ALA A 562 -34.82 -30.07 -2.96
N SER A 563 -35.90 -29.35 -3.28
CA SER A 563 -36.19 -28.78 -4.61
C SER A 563 -36.10 -27.25 -4.67
N ASN A 564 -35.85 -26.55 -3.55
CA ASN A 564 -35.79 -25.09 -3.53
C ASN A 564 -34.38 -24.58 -3.87
N ALA A 565 -34.11 -24.47 -5.17
CA ALA A 565 -32.81 -24.00 -5.66
C ALA A 565 -32.49 -22.52 -5.31
N ALA A 566 -33.50 -21.68 -5.03
CA ALA A 566 -33.28 -20.31 -4.60
C ALA A 566 -32.74 -20.26 -3.16
N PHE A 567 -33.31 -21.06 -2.27
CA PHE A 567 -32.87 -21.20 -0.89
C PHE A 567 -31.41 -21.63 -0.78
N TRP A 568 -30.99 -22.68 -1.50
CA TRP A 568 -29.60 -23.13 -1.46
C TRP A 568 -28.62 -22.11 -2.05
N ALA A 569 -28.98 -21.41 -3.13
CA ALA A 569 -28.16 -20.33 -3.67
C ALA A 569 -28.00 -19.18 -2.65
N GLY A 570 -29.08 -18.77 -1.99
CA GLY A 570 -29.07 -17.74 -0.95
C GLY A 570 -28.18 -18.07 0.26
N LEU A 571 -28.08 -19.35 0.64
CA LEU A 571 -27.13 -19.80 1.66
C LEU A 571 -25.67 -19.73 1.18
N ILE A 572 -25.40 -20.06 -0.08
CA ILE A 572 -24.05 -20.03 -0.68
C ILE A 572 -23.53 -18.58 -0.82
N ILE A 573 -24.39 -17.62 -1.18
CA ILE A 573 -24.05 -16.19 -1.30
C ILE A 573 -24.31 -15.37 -0.02
N SER A 574 -24.63 -16.02 1.11
CA SER A 574 -24.99 -15.34 2.36
C SER A 574 -23.92 -14.35 2.83
N ARG A 575 -24.34 -13.21 3.39
CA ARG A 575 -23.43 -12.20 3.98
C ARG A 575 -22.54 -12.81 5.08
N GLN A 576 -23.06 -13.77 5.85
CA GLN A 576 -22.38 -14.37 7.00
C GLN A 576 -21.45 -15.53 6.58
N GLU A 577 -20.16 -15.43 6.92
CA GLU A 577 -19.17 -16.45 6.55
C GLU A 577 -19.49 -17.82 7.14
N ALA A 578 -19.92 -17.87 8.41
CA ALA A 578 -20.33 -19.11 9.07
C ALA A 578 -21.49 -19.81 8.33
N THR A 579 -22.38 -19.05 7.69
CA THR A 579 -23.49 -19.57 6.89
C THR A 579 -23.02 -20.09 5.53
N ARG A 580 -22.09 -19.41 4.85
CA ARG A 580 -21.48 -19.91 3.59
C ARG A 580 -20.69 -21.20 3.80
N ARG A 581 -19.92 -21.29 4.89
CA ARG A 581 -19.21 -22.53 5.29
C ARG A 581 -20.22 -23.66 5.58
N PHE A 582 -21.24 -23.38 6.39
CA PHE A 582 -22.32 -24.33 6.66
C PHE A 582 -23.03 -24.83 5.39
N ALA A 583 -23.32 -23.93 4.44
CA ALA A 583 -23.91 -24.28 3.14
C ALA A 583 -23.04 -25.25 2.35
N ARG A 584 -21.72 -25.02 2.33
CA ARG A 584 -20.72 -25.91 1.71
C ARG A 584 -20.72 -27.29 2.37
N ASP A 585 -20.76 -27.35 3.69
CA ASP A 585 -20.69 -28.62 4.42
C ASP A 585 -21.99 -29.43 4.27
N ILE A 586 -23.16 -28.82 4.48
CA ILE A 586 -24.45 -29.54 4.35
C ILE A 586 -24.69 -30.07 2.93
N LEU A 587 -24.28 -29.34 1.88
CA LEU A 587 -24.42 -29.78 0.49
C LEU A 587 -23.38 -30.84 0.06
N ARG A 588 -22.31 -31.06 0.83
CA ARG A 588 -21.41 -32.21 0.61
C ARG A 588 -22.03 -33.51 1.13
N ASP A 589 -22.70 -33.44 2.27
CA ASP A 589 -23.33 -34.59 2.93
C ASP A 589 -24.74 -34.89 2.38
N TYR A 590 -25.46 -33.87 1.91
CA TYR A 590 -26.83 -33.97 1.41
C TYR A 590 -26.90 -33.68 -0.10
N ARG A 591 -27.10 -34.74 -0.90
CA ARG A 591 -27.22 -34.64 -2.36
C ARG A 591 -28.63 -34.23 -2.78
N LEU A 592 -28.72 -33.11 -3.51
CA LEU A 592 -29.94 -32.67 -4.16
C LEU A 592 -30.19 -33.48 -5.45
N ALA A 593 -31.41 -33.41 -5.99
CA ALA A 593 -31.70 -33.94 -7.33
C ALA A 593 -30.96 -33.11 -8.40
N THR A 594 -30.46 -33.76 -9.47
CA THR A 594 -29.56 -33.14 -10.46
C THR A 594 -30.15 -31.90 -11.16
N GLU A 595 -31.46 -31.84 -11.40
CA GLU A 595 -32.11 -30.63 -11.94
C GLU A 595 -32.14 -29.47 -10.91
N THR A 596 -32.25 -29.79 -9.61
CA THR A 596 -32.07 -28.80 -8.54
C THR A 596 -30.60 -28.35 -8.49
N GLU A 597 -29.63 -29.27 -8.53
CA GLU A 597 -28.19 -28.93 -8.54
C GLU A 597 -27.85 -27.97 -9.69
N LYS A 598 -28.29 -28.26 -10.92
CA LYS A 598 -28.16 -27.36 -12.08
C LYS A 598 -28.75 -25.98 -11.82
N THR A 599 -29.94 -25.93 -11.21
CA THR A 599 -30.64 -24.67 -10.93
C THR A 599 -29.96 -23.87 -9.81
N VAL A 600 -29.38 -24.54 -8.80
CA VAL A 600 -28.56 -23.90 -7.75
C VAL A 600 -27.30 -23.32 -8.35
N VAL A 601 -26.60 -24.06 -9.20
CA VAL A 601 -25.42 -23.57 -9.94
C VAL A 601 -25.81 -22.36 -10.79
N ALA A 602 -26.83 -22.46 -11.64
CA ALA A 602 -27.26 -21.35 -12.50
C ALA A 602 -27.65 -20.09 -11.72
N LYS A 603 -28.37 -20.22 -10.60
CA LYS A 603 -28.70 -19.09 -9.71
C LYS A 603 -27.46 -18.50 -9.05
N THR A 604 -26.59 -19.33 -8.48
CA THR A 604 -25.36 -18.85 -7.83
C THR A 604 -24.43 -18.13 -8.82
N LEU A 605 -24.36 -18.62 -10.07
CA LEU A 605 -23.61 -17.96 -11.14
C LEU A 605 -24.25 -16.63 -11.58
N ALA A 606 -25.58 -16.49 -11.51
CA ALA A 606 -26.26 -15.22 -11.76
C ALA A 606 -25.95 -14.19 -10.65
N GLU A 607 -26.09 -14.58 -9.38
CA GLU A 607 -25.75 -13.73 -8.23
C GLU A 607 -24.27 -13.29 -8.28
N LEU A 608 -23.35 -14.19 -8.65
CA LEU A 608 -21.91 -13.92 -8.77
C LEU A 608 -21.54 -12.84 -9.80
N ARG A 609 -22.42 -12.51 -10.76
CA ARG A 609 -22.19 -11.46 -11.79
C ARG A 609 -22.46 -10.04 -11.31
N GLU A 610 -23.33 -9.91 -10.30
CA GLU A 610 -23.76 -8.62 -9.75
C GLU A 610 -23.09 -8.36 -8.37
N LEU A 611 -22.26 -9.29 -7.91
CA LEU A 611 -21.72 -9.32 -6.56
C LEU A 611 -20.50 -8.40 -6.41
N SER A 612 -20.60 -7.44 -5.48
CA SER A 612 -19.54 -6.46 -5.18
C SER A 612 -18.58 -6.85 -4.05
N ASN A 613 -18.74 -8.04 -3.44
CA ASN A 613 -17.92 -8.50 -2.31
C ASN A 613 -17.05 -9.72 -2.67
N GLY A 614 -15.73 -9.49 -2.80
CA GLY A 614 -14.71 -10.51 -3.11
C GLY A 614 -14.67 -11.71 -2.14
N THR A 615 -14.97 -11.50 -0.85
CA THR A 615 -14.99 -12.61 0.13
C THR A 615 -16.17 -13.56 -0.09
N ILE A 616 -17.36 -13.02 -0.37
CA ILE A 616 -18.53 -13.81 -0.72
C ILE A 616 -18.30 -14.51 -2.07
N ALA A 617 -17.74 -13.79 -3.06
CA ALA A 617 -17.44 -14.32 -4.39
C ALA A 617 -16.47 -15.52 -4.33
N LYS A 618 -15.40 -15.39 -3.55
CA LYS A 618 -14.42 -16.47 -3.30
C LYS A 618 -15.09 -17.70 -2.69
N ASP A 619 -15.84 -17.50 -1.60
CA ASP A 619 -16.42 -18.62 -0.85
C ASP A 619 -17.52 -19.33 -1.64
N ALA A 620 -18.34 -18.58 -2.39
CA ALA A 620 -19.36 -19.13 -3.27
C ALA A 620 -18.72 -19.92 -4.42
N GLY A 621 -17.73 -19.34 -5.11
CA GLY A 621 -16.97 -20.02 -6.17
C GLY A 621 -16.29 -21.30 -5.69
N GLU A 622 -15.65 -21.28 -4.52
CA GLU A 622 -15.09 -22.48 -3.89
C GLU A 622 -16.16 -23.54 -3.57
N THR A 623 -17.33 -23.14 -3.05
CA THR A 623 -18.44 -24.06 -2.80
C THR A 623 -18.92 -24.70 -4.09
N LEU A 624 -19.06 -23.94 -5.18
CA LEU A 624 -19.39 -24.48 -6.50
C LEU A 624 -18.33 -25.50 -6.97
N LEU A 625 -17.04 -25.15 -6.89
CA LEU A 625 -15.92 -26.01 -7.31
C LEU A 625 -15.77 -27.31 -6.48
N ILE A 626 -16.28 -27.34 -5.25
CA ILE A 626 -16.17 -28.49 -4.32
C ILE A 626 -17.42 -29.39 -4.38
N VAL A 627 -18.62 -28.81 -4.47
CA VAL A 627 -19.90 -29.54 -4.35
C VAL A 627 -20.40 -30.04 -5.71
N PHE A 628 -20.33 -29.17 -6.72
CA PHE A 628 -21.00 -29.34 -8.03
C PHE A 628 -20.00 -29.55 -9.18
N SER A 629 -18.80 -30.05 -8.87
CA SER A 629 -17.64 -30.12 -9.79
C SER A 629 -17.92 -30.75 -11.15
N GLU A 630 -18.81 -31.75 -11.22
CA GLU A 630 -19.17 -32.43 -12.47
C GLU A 630 -20.06 -31.56 -13.37
N LEU A 631 -21.01 -30.81 -12.81
CA LEU A 631 -21.88 -29.91 -13.58
C LEU A 631 -21.09 -28.71 -14.14
N LEU A 632 -20.03 -28.31 -13.45
CA LEU A 632 -19.15 -27.22 -13.90
C LEU A 632 -18.35 -27.58 -15.16
N LYS A 633 -18.23 -28.88 -15.51
CA LYS A 633 -17.53 -29.34 -16.72
C LYS A 633 -18.27 -29.03 -18.02
N THR A 634 -19.54 -28.62 -17.94
CA THR A 634 -20.42 -28.38 -19.10
C THR A 634 -21.12 -27.00 -19.03
N ILE A 635 -20.47 -26.01 -18.40
CA ILE A 635 -20.98 -24.63 -18.34
C ILE A 635 -20.73 -23.94 -19.69
N GLY A 636 -21.76 -23.30 -20.23
CA GLY A 636 -21.68 -22.60 -21.52
C GLY A 636 -20.59 -21.52 -21.54
N GLU A 637 -19.89 -21.41 -22.66
CA GLU A 637 -18.74 -20.52 -22.84
C GLU A 637 -19.07 -19.05 -22.50
N ASP A 638 -20.25 -18.58 -22.90
CA ASP A 638 -20.73 -17.22 -22.63
C ASP A 638 -20.81 -16.90 -21.12
N VAL A 639 -21.05 -17.90 -20.27
CA VAL A 639 -21.06 -17.71 -18.81
C VAL A 639 -19.64 -17.56 -18.27
N ILE A 640 -18.67 -18.31 -18.82
CA ILE A 640 -17.25 -18.15 -18.46
C ILE A 640 -16.75 -16.78 -18.95
N ARG A 641 -17.16 -16.38 -20.16
CA ARG A 641 -16.88 -15.07 -20.78
C ARG A 641 -17.37 -13.89 -19.94
N ASP A 642 -18.62 -13.93 -19.49
CA ASP A 642 -19.18 -12.89 -18.61
C ASP A 642 -18.43 -12.80 -17.27
N LEU A 643 -18.05 -13.94 -16.68
CA LEU A 643 -17.34 -13.98 -15.40
C LEU A 643 -15.84 -13.60 -15.51
N VAL A 644 -15.19 -13.86 -16.66
CA VAL A 644 -13.81 -13.44 -16.96
C VAL A 644 -13.67 -11.92 -17.02
N HIS A 645 -14.73 -11.20 -17.41
CA HIS A 645 -14.72 -9.73 -17.50
C HIS A 645 -15.29 -9.02 -16.26
N HIS A 646 -15.65 -9.77 -15.20
CA HIS A 646 -16.19 -9.21 -13.96
C HIS A 646 -15.15 -8.38 -13.18
N PRO A 647 -15.52 -7.25 -12.54
CA PRO A 647 -14.56 -6.38 -11.84
C PRO A 647 -13.88 -6.98 -10.60
N LEU A 648 -14.42 -8.05 -10.00
CA LEU A 648 -13.76 -8.74 -8.87
C LEU A 648 -12.78 -9.81 -9.32
N ALA A 649 -11.53 -9.70 -8.85
CA ALA A 649 -10.45 -10.67 -9.06
C ALA A 649 -10.84 -12.11 -8.68
N GLU A 650 -11.66 -12.29 -7.65
CA GLU A 650 -12.09 -13.61 -7.16
C GLU A 650 -13.07 -14.29 -8.13
N VAL A 651 -13.89 -13.50 -8.83
CA VAL A 651 -14.81 -13.99 -9.88
C VAL A 651 -14.03 -14.31 -11.16
N GLN A 652 -13.11 -13.44 -11.59
CA GLN A 652 -12.21 -13.72 -12.72
C GLN A 652 -11.39 -15.01 -12.48
N ARG A 653 -10.85 -15.18 -11.27
CA ARG A 653 -10.12 -16.38 -10.85
C ARG A 653 -11.01 -17.62 -10.91
N PHE A 654 -12.25 -17.53 -10.40
CA PHE A 654 -13.22 -18.61 -10.48
C PHE A 654 -13.61 -18.95 -11.93
N ALA A 655 -13.75 -17.97 -12.82
CA ALA A 655 -13.98 -18.20 -14.25
C ALA A 655 -12.81 -18.95 -14.91
N GLY A 656 -11.57 -18.62 -14.53
CA GLY A 656 -10.39 -19.40 -14.93
C GLY A 656 -10.36 -20.81 -14.35
N GLU A 657 -10.86 -21.03 -13.13
CA GLU A 657 -11.05 -22.36 -12.54
C GLU A 657 -12.13 -23.17 -13.29
N LEU A 658 -13.18 -22.54 -13.81
CA LEU A 658 -14.15 -23.18 -14.70
C LEU A 658 -13.48 -23.59 -16.03
N LEU A 659 -12.78 -22.65 -16.69
CA LEU A 659 -12.07 -22.90 -17.95
C LEU A 659 -11.08 -24.05 -17.83
N ALA A 660 -10.27 -24.08 -16.75
CA ALA A 660 -9.30 -25.14 -16.47
C ALA A 660 -9.90 -26.54 -16.20
N ARG A 661 -11.23 -26.64 -16.00
CA ARG A 661 -11.94 -27.87 -15.65
C ARG A 661 -13.02 -28.25 -16.66
N HIS A 662 -13.28 -27.41 -17.65
CA HIS A 662 -14.34 -27.60 -18.63
C HIS A 662 -14.01 -28.72 -19.63
N GLY A 663 -14.96 -29.62 -19.91
CA GLY A 663 -14.70 -30.88 -20.61
C GLY A 663 -14.14 -30.76 -22.04
N THR A 664 -14.40 -29.64 -22.72
CA THR A 664 -13.81 -29.30 -24.03
C THR A 664 -12.80 -28.15 -23.93
N LEU A 665 -13.26 -26.98 -23.47
CA LEU A 665 -12.48 -25.73 -23.37
C LEU A 665 -11.19 -25.83 -22.53
N ALA A 666 -11.02 -26.82 -21.64
CA ALA A 666 -9.75 -27.03 -20.95
C ALA A 666 -8.61 -27.52 -21.88
N THR A 667 -8.96 -28.20 -22.98
CA THR A 667 -8.00 -28.68 -24.00
C THR A 667 -7.85 -27.72 -25.18
N HIS A 668 -8.89 -26.93 -25.44
CA HIS A 668 -8.95 -25.92 -26.50
C HIS A 668 -9.59 -24.63 -25.97
N PRO A 669 -8.87 -23.86 -25.13
CA PRO A 669 -9.41 -22.62 -24.55
C PRO A 669 -9.54 -21.54 -25.62
N PRO A 670 -10.66 -20.78 -25.64
CA PRO A 670 -10.80 -19.62 -26.50
C PRO A 670 -9.69 -18.60 -26.24
N VAL A 671 -9.04 -18.14 -27.32
CA VAL A 671 -7.82 -17.31 -27.27
C VAL A 671 -8.07 -16.00 -26.53
N ASP A 672 -9.25 -15.43 -26.70
CA ASP A 672 -9.74 -14.23 -26.01
C ASP A 672 -9.90 -14.43 -24.49
N LEU A 673 -10.50 -15.54 -24.03
CA LEU A 673 -10.62 -15.85 -22.60
C LEU A 673 -9.24 -16.07 -21.96
N LEU A 674 -8.35 -16.78 -22.66
CA LEU A 674 -6.98 -17.01 -22.21
C LEU A 674 -6.20 -15.68 -22.12
N ASN A 675 -6.29 -14.83 -23.14
CA ASN A 675 -5.67 -13.51 -23.15
C ASN A 675 -6.21 -12.61 -22.03
N ALA A 676 -7.51 -12.64 -21.75
CA ALA A 676 -8.11 -11.86 -20.66
C ALA A 676 -7.61 -12.31 -19.28
N LEU A 677 -7.48 -13.63 -19.04
CA LEU A 677 -6.89 -14.16 -17.80
C LEU A 677 -5.41 -13.77 -17.65
N LEU A 678 -4.62 -13.89 -18.72
CA LEU A 678 -3.19 -13.56 -18.73
C LEU A 678 -2.91 -12.04 -18.62
N SER A 679 -3.81 -11.20 -19.13
CA SER A 679 -3.68 -9.73 -19.12
C SER A 679 -4.23 -9.07 -17.86
N SER A 680 -4.94 -9.83 -17.00
CA SER A 680 -5.56 -9.28 -15.78
C SER A 680 -4.55 -8.59 -14.87
N GLU A 681 -4.95 -7.47 -14.26
CA GLU A 681 -4.12 -6.73 -13.29
C GLU A 681 -3.80 -7.57 -12.04
N HIS A 682 -4.62 -8.57 -11.73
CA HIS A 682 -4.50 -9.39 -10.53
C HIS A 682 -3.64 -10.65 -10.76
N GLU A 683 -2.57 -10.81 -9.96
CA GLU A 683 -1.67 -11.97 -9.99
C GLU A 683 -2.41 -13.30 -9.78
N SER A 684 -3.40 -13.32 -8.88
CA SER A 684 -4.24 -14.49 -8.63
C SER A 684 -5.06 -14.95 -9.84
N VAL A 685 -5.29 -14.09 -10.82
CA VAL A 685 -6.02 -14.39 -12.07
C VAL A 685 -5.04 -14.85 -13.14
N ARG A 686 -3.93 -14.11 -13.34
CA ARG A 686 -2.85 -14.50 -14.26
C ARG A 686 -2.28 -15.87 -13.92
N SER A 687 -2.14 -16.18 -12.62
CA SER A 687 -1.71 -17.49 -12.15
C SER A 687 -2.60 -18.63 -12.64
N VAL A 688 -3.92 -18.43 -12.65
CA VAL A 688 -4.87 -19.40 -13.22
C VAL A 688 -4.78 -19.44 -14.75
N GLY A 689 -4.63 -18.29 -15.41
CA GLY A 689 -4.41 -18.20 -16.87
C GLY A 689 -3.19 -19.00 -17.34
N VAL A 690 -2.03 -18.83 -16.69
CA VAL A 690 -0.83 -19.64 -16.99
C VAL A 690 -1.07 -21.12 -16.69
N ARG A 691 -1.78 -21.43 -15.60
CA ARG A 691 -2.07 -22.82 -15.23
C ARG A 691 -2.97 -23.52 -16.26
N VAL A 692 -3.92 -22.82 -16.88
CA VAL A 692 -4.69 -23.33 -18.04
C VAL A 692 -3.72 -23.74 -19.16
N VAL A 693 -2.74 -22.90 -19.51
CA VAL A 693 -1.71 -23.26 -20.51
C VAL A 693 -0.91 -24.48 -20.07
N THR A 694 -0.48 -24.58 -18.80
CA THR A 694 0.33 -25.72 -18.36
C THR A 694 -0.39 -27.08 -18.45
N TYR A 695 -1.72 -27.08 -18.38
CA TYR A 695 -2.56 -28.28 -18.47
C TYR A 695 -3.05 -28.60 -19.90
N LEU A 696 -2.65 -27.82 -20.91
CA LEU A 696 -2.94 -28.17 -22.30
C LEU A 696 -2.30 -29.51 -22.69
N PRO A 697 -2.94 -30.28 -23.60
CA PRO A 697 -2.37 -31.52 -24.11
C PRO A 697 -0.97 -31.29 -24.71
N GLU A 698 -0.06 -32.23 -24.47
CA GLU A 698 1.35 -32.11 -24.82
C GLU A 698 1.59 -31.81 -26.31
N GLY A 699 0.86 -32.48 -27.22
CA GLY A 699 0.93 -32.19 -28.66
C GLY A 699 0.55 -30.75 -29.02
N VAL A 700 -0.46 -30.17 -28.36
CA VAL A 700 -0.86 -28.76 -28.56
C VAL A 700 0.24 -27.82 -28.07
N LEU A 701 0.91 -28.14 -26.96
CA LEU A 701 2.02 -27.35 -26.43
C LEU A 701 3.28 -27.43 -27.31
N LEU A 702 3.58 -28.61 -27.88
CA LEU A 702 4.68 -28.80 -28.81
C LEU A 702 4.47 -28.08 -30.15
N GLU A 703 3.22 -27.88 -30.58
CA GLU A 703 2.91 -27.01 -31.73
C GLU A 703 3.01 -25.52 -31.35
N SER A 704 2.57 -25.15 -30.14
CA SER A 704 2.40 -23.76 -29.65
C SER A 704 3.69 -23.04 -29.22
N HIS A 705 4.76 -23.15 -30.02
CA HIS A 705 6.08 -22.53 -29.75
C HIS A 705 6.01 -21.04 -29.40
N ASP A 706 5.24 -20.25 -30.14
CA ASP A 706 5.18 -18.79 -29.97
C ASP A 706 4.50 -18.37 -28.66
N LEU A 707 3.48 -19.11 -28.23
CA LEU A 707 2.81 -18.89 -26.93
C LEU A 707 3.78 -19.19 -25.77
N LEU A 708 4.48 -20.33 -25.83
CA LEU A 708 5.42 -20.72 -24.78
C LEU A 708 6.63 -19.78 -24.71
N LEU A 709 7.12 -19.31 -25.86
CA LEU A 709 8.19 -18.30 -25.94
C LEU A 709 7.72 -16.94 -25.38
N ALA A 710 6.51 -16.49 -25.74
CA ALA A 710 5.92 -15.24 -25.27
C ALA A 710 5.70 -15.25 -23.74
N LEU A 711 5.20 -16.35 -23.18
CA LEU A 711 5.04 -16.51 -21.73
C LEU A 711 6.39 -16.56 -21.00
N SER A 712 7.37 -17.31 -21.54
CA SER A 712 8.72 -17.41 -20.96
C SER A 712 9.48 -16.08 -20.97
N ARG A 713 9.08 -15.16 -21.86
CA ARG A 713 9.64 -13.81 -22.01
C ARG A 713 8.65 -12.69 -21.65
N HIS A 714 7.57 -13.01 -20.94
CA HIS A 714 6.53 -12.04 -20.59
C HIS A 714 7.10 -10.92 -19.71
N GLU A 715 6.54 -9.70 -19.77
CA GLU A 715 7.04 -8.55 -19.00
C GLU A 715 6.98 -8.81 -17.46
N ARG A 716 5.93 -9.51 -17.01
CA ARG A 716 5.67 -9.78 -15.59
C ARG A 716 6.36 -11.05 -15.11
N GLU A 717 6.98 -10.98 -13.94
CA GLU A 717 7.84 -12.06 -13.42
C GLU A 717 7.06 -13.30 -12.95
N ASP A 718 5.86 -13.11 -12.42
CA ASP A 718 4.93 -14.18 -12.02
C ASP A 718 4.64 -15.15 -13.18
N ILE A 719 4.32 -14.62 -14.36
CA ILE A 719 4.05 -15.42 -15.55
C ILE A 719 5.29 -16.22 -15.97
N ARG A 720 6.47 -15.58 -16.02
CA ARG A 720 7.74 -16.24 -16.34
C ARG A 720 8.07 -17.36 -15.34
N ALA A 721 7.88 -17.10 -14.05
CA ALA A 721 8.14 -18.05 -12.98
C ALA A 721 7.21 -19.27 -13.03
N LEU A 722 5.93 -19.07 -13.36
CA LEU A 722 4.92 -20.12 -13.42
C LEU A 722 5.03 -21.01 -14.67
N ILE A 723 5.40 -20.46 -15.84
CA ILE A 723 5.51 -21.25 -17.08
C ILE A 723 6.83 -22.02 -17.20
N ARG A 724 7.91 -21.51 -16.59
CA ARG A 724 9.28 -22.07 -16.66
C ARG A 724 9.36 -23.58 -16.40
N PRO A 725 8.72 -24.16 -15.36
CA PRO A 725 8.82 -25.60 -15.10
C PRO A 725 8.27 -26.46 -16.25
N ARG A 726 7.12 -26.08 -16.82
CA ARG A 726 6.47 -26.82 -17.92
C ARG A 726 7.27 -26.71 -19.22
N VAL A 727 7.85 -25.54 -19.49
CA VAL A 727 8.71 -25.32 -20.67
C VAL A 727 10.02 -26.13 -20.56
N LYS A 728 10.59 -26.26 -19.35
CA LYS A 728 11.74 -27.16 -19.10
C LYS A 728 11.38 -28.64 -19.28
N GLU A 729 10.25 -29.07 -18.73
CA GLU A 729 9.75 -30.45 -18.84
C GLU A 729 9.57 -30.88 -20.30
N LEU A 730 8.92 -30.03 -21.12
CA LEU A 730 8.73 -30.27 -22.55
C LEU A 730 10.06 -30.34 -23.31
N ALA A 731 11.01 -29.45 -23.01
CA ALA A 731 12.33 -29.44 -23.64
C ALA A 731 13.13 -30.72 -23.35
N LEU A 732 13.15 -31.17 -22.09
CA LEU A 732 13.84 -32.41 -21.68
C LEU A 732 13.16 -33.67 -22.24
N THR A 733 11.85 -33.65 -22.45
CA THR A 733 11.10 -34.80 -22.98
C THR A 733 11.15 -34.86 -24.52
N HIS A 734 11.23 -33.70 -25.20
CA HIS A 734 11.24 -33.57 -26.66
C HIS A 734 12.43 -32.72 -27.13
N PRO A 735 13.62 -33.32 -27.36
CA PRO A 735 14.85 -32.57 -27.65
C PRO A 735 14.81 -31.66 -28.88
N ASP A 736 13.97 -31.94 -29.87
CA ASP A 736 13.83 -31.08 -31.06
C ASP A 736 13.07 -29.79 -30.74
N PHE A 737 12.02 -29.86 -29.92
CA PHE A 737 11.37 -28.69 -29.33
C PHE A 737 12.33 -27.95 -28.40
N GLY A 738 13.13 -28.68 -27.59
CA GLY A 738 14.20 -28.12 -26.77
C GLY A 738 15.20 -27.27 -27.57
N ARG A 739 15.67 -27.78 -28.71
CA ARG A 739 16.57 -27.08 -29.64
C ARG A 739 15.92 -25.87 -30.32
N GLU A 740 14.70 -25.98 -30.82
CA GLU A 740 14.02 -24.86 -31.50
C GLU A 740 13.69 -23.71 -30.52
N ILE A 741 13.24 -24.02 -29.29
CA ILE A 741 13.03 -23.01 -28.25
C ILE A 741 14.37 -22.39 -27.83
N ALA A 742 15.42 -23.18 -27.61
CA ALA A 742 16.75 -22.65 -27.29
C ALA A 742 17.28 -21.69 -28.37
N ARG A 743 17.12 -22.04 -29.65
CA ARG A 743 17.49 -21.20 -30.80
C ARG A 743 16.71 -19.88 -30.78
N ARG A 744 15.39 -19.90 -30.59
CA ARG A 744 14.57 -18.67 -30.50
C ARG A 744 14.90 -17.82 -29.27
N LEU A 745 15.27 -18.43 -28.13
CA LEU A 745 15.72 -17.70 -26.94
C LEU A 745 17.07 -16.99 -27.18
N ILE A 746 17.97 -17.58 -27.99
CA ILE A 746 19.21 -16.93 -28.46
C ILE A 746 18.90 -15.77 -29.41
N ASP A 747 18.11 -16.00 -30.46
CA ASP A 747 17.68 -14.95 -31.41
C ASP A 747 17.13 -13.72 -30.66
N ALA A 748 16.29 -13.98 -29.66
CA ALA A 748 15.62 -12.95 -28.86
C ALA A 748 16.48 -12.37 -27.72
N LEU A 749 17.73 -12.83 -27.51
CA LEU A 749 18.77 -12.11 -26.73
C LEU A 749 19.57 -11.11 -27.58
N LEU A 750 19.62 -11.32 -28.90
CA LEU A 750 20.28 -10.43 -29.85
C LEU A 750 19.38 -9.25 -30.26
N GLN A 751 18.06 -9.41 -30.19
CA GLN A 751 17.08 -8.35 -30.41
C GLN A 751 17.07 -7.30 -29.28
N ALA A 752 16.97 -6.02 -29.65
CA ALA A 752 16.78 -4.90 -28.73
C ALA A 752 15.29 -4.65 -28.42
N GLY A 753 15.01 -3.98 -27.30
CA GLY A 753 13.64 -3.55 -26.94
C GLY A 753 12.84 -4.50 -26.04
N ALA A 754 13.46 -5.58 -25.53
CA ALA A 754 12.83 -6.43 -24.52
C ALA A 754 12.62 -5.67 -23.17
N PRO A 755 11.56 -5.96 -22.39
CA PRO A 755 11.33 -5.34 -21.09
C PRO A 755 12.45 -5.59 -20.07
N GLU A 756 12.49 -4.78 -19.00
CA GLU A 756 13.47 -4.95 -17.93
C GLU A 756 13.38 -6.34 -17.27
N GLY A 757 14.52 -6.91 -16.88
CA GLY A 757 14.63 -8.26 -16.32
C GLY A 757 14.43 -9.41 -17.33
N VAL A 758 13.68 -9.23 -18.43
CA VAL A 758 13.40 -10.30 -19.41
C VAL A 758 14.66 -10.86 -20.08
N PRO A 759 15.66 -10.06 -20.52
CA PRO A 759 16.92 -10.59 -21.03
C PRO A 759 17.69 -11.40 -19.97
N THR A 760 17.72 -10.95 -18.71
CA THR A 760 18.38 -11.66 -17.61
C THR A 760 17.71 -13.00 -17.32
N HIS A 761 16.37 -13.04 -17.33
CA HIS A 761 15.62 -14.29 -17.22
C HIS A 761 15.87 -15.22 -18.42
N THR A 762 15.90 -14.69 -19.64
CA THR A 762 16.18 -15.46 -20.87
C THR A 762 17.57 -16.12 -20.82
N ALA A 763 18.60 -15.36 -20.43
CA ALA A 763 19.95 -15.90 -20.24
C ALA A 763 19.99 -16.96 -19.13
N ARG A 764 19.20 -16.79 -18.06
CA ARG A 764 19.06 -17.79 -16.99
C ARG A 764 18.44 -19.10 -17.51
N LEU A 765 17.37 -19.05 -18.30
CA LEU A 765 16.77 -20.24 -18.93
C LEU A 765 17.79 -20.99 -19.79
N LEU A 766 18.55 -20.27 -20.62
CA LEU A 766 19.60 -20.86 -21.47
C LEU A 766 20.72 -21.52 -20.64
N LYS A 767 21.14 -20.90 -19.53
CA LYS A 767 22.23 -21.39 -18.68
C LYS A 767 21.83 -22.51 -17.71
N GLU A 768 20.58 -22.54 -17.21
CA GLU A 768 20.11 -23.49 -16.18
C GLU A 768 19.19 -24.61 -16.70
N ASP A 769 18.40 -24.36 -17.75
CA ASP A 769 17.32 -25.26 -18.17
C ASP A 769 17.49 -25.82 -19.58
N PHE A 770 18.03 -25.02 -20.50
CA PHE A 770 18.21 -25.38 -21.91
C PHE A 770 19.66 -25.73 -22.28
N ARG A 771 20.57 -25.80 -21.31
CA ARG A 771 22.03 -25.96 -21.53
C ARG A 771 22.39 -27.16 -22.41
N GLU A 772 21.64 -28.25 -22.30
CA GLU A 772 21.84 -29.49 -23.07
C GLU A 772 21.45 -29.38 -24.55
N PHE A 773 20.74 -28.32 -24.96
CA PHE A 773 20.32 -28.07 -26.34
C PHE A 773 21.22 -27.07 -27.09
N LEU A 774 22.30 -26.60 -26.45
CA LEU A 774 23.15 -25.52 -26.98
C LEU A 774 24.41 -26.02 -27.71
N PHE A 775 24.64 -27.34 -27.80
CA PHE A 775 25.83 -27.89 -28.46
C PHE A 775 25.86 -27.65 -29.98
N ASP A 776 24.70 -27.59 -30.63
CA ASP A 776 24.56 -27.30 -32.08
C ASP A 776 24.76 -25.81 -32.43
N VAL A 777 24.97 -24.92 -31.45
CA VAL A 777 25.12 -23.47 -31.68
C VAL A 777 26.47 -23.16 -32.34
N SER A 778 26.46 -22.46 -33.48
CA SER A 778 27.68 -22.15 -34.25
C SER A 778 28.58 -21.12 -33.57
N ALA A 779 29.89 -21.20 -33.87
CA ALA A 779 30.88 -20.22 -33.40
C ALA A 779 30.50 -18.77 -33.78
N ASP A 780 29.99 -18.54 -35.00
CA ASP A 780 29.53 -17.21 -35.44
C ASP A 780 28.40 -16.65 -34.54
N THR A 781 27.50 -17.53 -34.07
CA THR A 781 26.43 -17.16 -33.14
C THR A 781 27.00 -16.81 -31.76
N VAL A 782 28.03 -17.54 -31.30
CA VAL A 782 28.74 -17.22 -30.06
C VAL A 782 29.44 -15.86 -30.16
N TRP A 783 30.13 -15.58 -31.27
CA TRP A 783 30.74 -14.26 -31.49
C TRP A 783 29.70 -13.13 -31.54
N THR A 784 28.57 -13.35 -32.21
CA THR A 784 27.45 -12.40 -32.25
C THR A 784 26.87 -12.11 -30.85
N LEU A 785 26.79 -13.13 -29.97
CA LEU A 785 26.40 -12.97 -28.57
C LEU A 785 27.44 -12.17 -27.75
N LEU A 786 28.73 -12.34 -28.01
CA LEU A 786 29.82 -11.62 -27.33
C LEU A 786 29.93 -10.14 -27.76
N GLU A 787 29.70 -9.86 -29.04
CA GLU A 787 29.67 -8.50 -29.60
C GLU A 787 28.39 -7.72 -29.25
N SER A 788 27.32 -8.42 -28.87
CA SER A 788 26.06 -7.81 -28.45
C SER A 788 26.24 -6.78 -27.31
N ARG A 789 25.47 -5.70 -27.37
CA ARG A 789 25.44 -4.67 -26.31
C ARG A 789 24.73 -5.16 -25.03
N SER A 790 23.98 -6.26 -25.11
CA SER A 790 23.21 -6.84 -24.01
C SER A 790 24.11 -7.68 -23.08
N PRO A 791 24.31 -7.30 -21.79
CA PRO A 791 25.15 -8.10 -20.89
C PRO A 791 24.65 -9.54 -20.70
N PRO A 792 23.33 -9.83 -20.60
CA PRO A 792 22.84 -11.21 -20.60
C PRO A 792 23.16 -12.01 -21.87
N ALA A 793 23.22 -11.37 -23.04
CA ALA A 793 23.68 -12.04 -24.26
C ALA A 793 25.17 -12.39 -24.20
N GLN A 794 26.01 -11.45 -23.74
CA GLN A 794 27.44 -11.69 -23.55
C GLN A 794 27.75 -12.76 -22.49
N ASP A 795 26.86 -12.93 -21.50
CA ASP A 795 26.99 -13.98 -20.48
C ASP A 795 26.67 -15.38 -21.02
N VAL A 796 25.65 -15.51 -21.89
CA VAL A 796 25.38 -16.77 -22.63
C VAL A 796 26.51 -17.06 -23.62
N GLY A 797 26.94 -16.08 -24.42
CA GLY A 797 28.09 -16.22 -25.31
C GLY A 797 29.36 -16.61 -24.56
N GLY A 798 29.58 -16.04 -23.36
CA GLY A 798 30.67 -16.41 -22.48
C GLY A 798 30.64 -17.86 -22.00
N MET A 799 29.46 -18.40 -21.67
CA MET A 799 29.31 -19.82 -21.35
C MET A 799 29.60 -20.72 -22.56
N LEU A 800 29.06 -20.39 -23.73
CA LEU A 800 29.18 -21.22 -24.94
C LEU A 800 30.58 -21.20 -25.55
N LEU A 801 31.37 -20.15 -25.29
CA LEU A 801 32.73 -20.00 -25.81
C LEU A 801 33.61 -21.23 -25.56
N ALA A 802 33.56 -21.84 -24.37
CA ALA A 802 34.37 -23.04 -24.06
C ALA A 802 33.85 -24.35 -24.69
N THR A 803 32.62 -24.41 -25.18
CA THR A 803 31.98 -25.63 -25.71
C THR A 803 31.72 -25.61 -27.21
N ASN A 804 31.60 -24.43 -27.81
CA ASN A 804 31.13 -24.22 -29.18
C ASN A 804 32.14 -23.51 -30.10
N VAL A 805 33.28 -23.06 -29.55
CA VAL A 805 34.39 -22.48 -30.33
C VAL A 805 35.62 -23.33 -30.10
N GLU A 806 36.17 -23.93 -31.16
CA GLU A 806 37.36 -24.78 -31.04
C GLU A 806 38.58 -23.95 -30.60
N PRO A 807 39.22 -24.24 -29.45
CA PRO A 807 40.34 -23.42 -28.95
C PRO A 807 41.55 -23.39 -29.88
N ALA A 808 41.72 -24.42 -30.72
CA ALA A 808 42.77 -24.49 -31.73
C ALA A 808 42.60 -23.46 -32.87
N SER A 809 41.37 -22.96 -33.10
CA SER A 809 41.09 -21.94 -34.13
C SER A 809 41.57 -20.53 -33.76
N LEU A 810 41.96 -20.30 -32.49
CA LEU A 810 42.33 -18.99 -31.96
C LEU A 810 43.86 -18.85 -31.80
N SER A 811 44.37 -17.63 -31.96
CA SER A 811 45.74 -17.27 -31.54
C SER A 811 45.85 -17.17 -30.02
N VAL A 812 47.07 -17.26 -29.47
CA VAL A 812 47.27 -17.06 -28.02
C VAL A 812 46.89 -15.63 -27.61
N GLU A 813 47.23 -14.61 -28.43
CA GLU A 813 46.78 -13.22 -28.26
C GLU A 813 45.23 -13.13 -28.13
N ALA A 814 44.48 -13.84 -28.97
CA ALA A 814 43.01 -13.82 -28.93
C ALA A 814 42.46 -14.45 -27.64
N ILE A 815 43.06 -15.54 -27.16
CA ILE A 815 42.67 -16.18 -25.88
C ILE A 815 42.99 -15.24 -24.71
N VAL A 816 44.14 -14.56 -24.72
CA VAL A 816 44.53 -13.58 -23.69
C VAL A 816 43.59 -12.36 -23.71
N LYS A 817 43.21 -11.87 -24.88
CA LYS A 817 42.22 -10.80 -25.06
C LYS A 817 40.85 -11.17 -24.48
N LEU A 818 40.43 -12.42 -24.60
CA LEU A 818 39.23 -12.95 -23.95
C LEU A 818 39.38 -13.04 -22.41
N CYS A 819 40.57 -13.40 -21.91
CA CYS A 819 40.90 -13.36 -20.48
C CYS A 819 40.87 -11.94 -19.87
N HIS A 820 40.87 -10.89 -20.71
CA HIS A 820 40.74 -9.48 -20.29
C HIS A 820 39.29 -8.96 -20.41
N HIS A 821 38.36 -9.74 -20.97
CA HIS A 821 37.00 -9.30 -21.26
C HIS A 821 36.19 -8.96 -19.99
N LYS A 822 35.28 -7.97 -20.10
CA LYS A 822 34.51 -7.44 -18.96
C LYS A 822 33.57 -8.47 -18.31
N MET A 823 33.04 -9.41 -19.09
CA MET A 823 32.10 -10.43 -18.61
C MET A 823 32.84 -11.63 -17.97
N ALA A 824 32.42 -12.05 -16.79
CA ALA A 824 33.13 -13.06 -15.99
C ALA A 824 33.14 -14.46 -16.64
N SER A 825 32.00 -14.90 -17.20
CA SER A 825 31.88 -16.19 -17.91
C SER A 825 32.77 -16.27 -19.16
N VAL A 826 32.99 -15.14 -19.86
CA VAL A 826 33.96 -15.06 -20.97
C VAL A 826 35.38 -15.33 -20.48
N ARG A 827 35.77 -14.75 -19.34
CA ARG A 827 37.09 -15.01 -18.73
C ARG A 827 37.21 -16.43 -18.18
N GLU A 828 36.13 -17.01 -17.66
CA GLU A 828 36.08 -18.42 -17.22
C GLU A 828 36.31 -19.40 -18.37
N SER A 829 35.63 -19.20 -19.50
CA SER A 829 35.84 -19.97 -20.72
C SER A 829 37.25 -19.75 -21.30
N ALA A 830 37.75 -18.52 -21.35
CA ALA A 830 39.09 -18.22 -21.86
C ALA A 830 40.21 -18.87 -21.01
N ARG A 831 40.09 -18.83 -19.68
CA ARG A 831 41.00 -19.57 -18.77
C ARG A 831 40.94 -21.08 -19.00
N SER A 832 39.75 -21.62 -19.29
CA SER A 832 39.59 -23.04 -19.65
C SER A 832 40.28 -23.37 -20.98
N MET A 833 40.24 -22.46 -21.96
CA MET A 833 41.00 -22.57 -23.21
C MET A 833 42.52 -22.57 -22.98
N CYS A 834 43.03 -21.73 -22.06
CA CYS A 834 44.46 -21.75 -21.71
C CYS A 834 44.93 -23.14 -21.22
N VAL A 835 44.11 -23.84 -20.42
CA VAL A 835 44.41 -25.21 -19.97
C VAL A 835 44.37 -26.19 -21.14
N LEU A 836 43.34 -26.12 -21.99
CA LEU A 836 43.19 -26.99 -23.17
C LEU A 836 44.24 -26.74 -24.27
N GLN A 837 44.89 -25.58 -24.28
CA GLN A 837 45.92 -25.19 -25.25
C GLN A 837 47.32 -25.05 -24.65
N LEU A 838 47.55 -25.61 -23.45
CA LEU A 838 48.81 -25.45 -22.68
C LEU A 838 50.08 -25.63 -23.52
N ASN A 839 50.15 -26.63 -24.39
CA ASN A 839 51.33 -26.88 -25.22
C ASN A 839 51.60 -25.77 -26.25
N ARG A 840 50.58 -25.04 -26.72
CA ARG A 840 50.76 -23.84 -27.54
C ARG A 840 51.17 -22.63 -26.70
N LEU A 841 50.58 -22.45 -25.52
CA LEU A 841 51.00 -21.41 -24.59
C LEU A 841 52.46 -21.61 -24.09
N LYS A 842 52.99 -22.84 -24.11
CA LYS A 842 54.43 -23.14 -23.91
C LYS A 842 55.31 -22.74 -25.10
N ASN A 843 54.78 -22.77 -26.33
CA ASN A 843 55.50 -22.39 -27.54
C ASN A 843 55.41 -20.88 -27.85
N GLU A 844 54.35 -20.22 -27.37
CA GLU A 844 54.06 -18.79 -27.49
C GLU A 844 54.06 -18.12 -26.09
N PRO A 845 55.14 -18.25 -25.26
CA PRO A 845 55.10 -17.91 -23.83
C PRO A 845 55.02 -16.39 -23.58
N GLU A 846 55.55 -15.58 -24.48
CA GLU A 846 55.59 -14.11 -24.35
C GLU A 846 54.19 -13.50 -24.48
N ASP A 847 53.40 -13.93 -25.48
CA ASP A 847 51.99 -13.56 -25.59
C ASP A 847 51.16 -14.14 -24.44
N ALA A 848 51.38 -15.41 -24.08
CA ALA A 848 50.64 -16.07 -23.01
C ALA A 848 50.80 -15.34 -21.66
N VAL A 849 52.01 -14.85 -21.37
CA VAL A 849 52.32 -14.13 -20.12
C VAL A 849 51.45 -12.89 -19.94
N LEU A 850 51.09 -12.15 -20.99
CA LEU A 850 50.32 -10.91 -20.92
C LEU A 850 48.97 -11.05 -20.17
N MET A 851 48.44 -12.27 -20.02
CA MET A 851 47.28 -12.60 -19.18
C MET A 851 47.41 -12.15 -17.71
N VAL A 852 48.64 -12.03 -17.17
CA VAL A 852 48.86 -11.58 -15.77
C VAL A 852 48.47 -10.11 -15.53
N ASP A 853 48.43 -9.28 -16.58
CA ASP A 853 48.09 -7.86 -16.49
C ASP A 853 46.61 -7.57 -16.72
N SER A 854 45.78 -8.62 -16.84
CA SER A 854 44.32 -8.50 -16.87
C SER A 854 43.81 -7.60 -15.74
N PRO A 855 42.88 -6.67 -16.00
CA PRO A 855 42.31 -5.81 -14.95
C PRO A 855 41.48 -6.61 -13.92
N TRP A 856 41.14 -7.86 -14.20
CA TRP A 856 40.28 -8.71 -13.36
C TRP A 856 41.09 -9.70 -12.50
N GLU A 857 40.83 -9.69 -11.18
CA GLU A 857 41.55 -10.51 -10.18
C GLU A 857 41.41 -12.02 -10.42
N ASP A 858 40.26 -12.45 -10.94
CA ASP A 858 39.96 -13.86 -11.23
C ASP A 858 40.81 -14.43 -12.38
N THR A 859 41.15 -13.61 -13.37
CA THR A 859 42.16 -13.95 -14.39
C THR A 859 43.56 -13.97 -13.81
N ARG A 860 43.94 -12.98 -12.99
CA ARG A 860 45.31 -12.90 -12.46
C ARG A 860 45.67 -14.04 -11.53
N GLN A 861 44.79 -14.38 -10.58
CA GLN A 861 45.04 -15.50 -9.67
C GLN A 861 45.06 -16.85 -10.39
N PHE A 862 44.28 -16.99 -11.47
CA PHE A 862 44.44 -18.12 -12.38
C PHE A 862 45.82 -18.10 -13.05
N ALA A 863 46.23 -17.00 -13.68
CA ALA A 863 47.50 -16.89 -14.40
C ALA A 863 48.71 -17.18 -13.47
N PHE A 864 48.74 -16.60 -12.28
CA PHE A 864 49.77 -16.86 -11.26
C PHE A 864 49.84 -18.32 -10.80
N THR A 865 48.74 -19.06 -10.90
CA THR A 865 48.67 -20.48 -10.56
C THR A 865 49.10 -21.32 -11.76
N PHE A 866 48.50 -21.08 -12.93
CA PHE A 866 48.76 -21.73 -14.21
C PHE A 866 50.24 -21.68 -14.61
N PHE A 867 50.87 -20.51 -14.57
CA PHE A 867 52.32 -20.39 -14.85
C PHE A 867 53.17 -21.06 -13.77
N ARG A 868 52.79 -20.97 -12.49
CA ARG A 868 53.54 -21.63 -11.40
C ARG A 868 53.48 -23.16 -11.49
N GLU A 869 52.38 -23.73 -11.98
CA GLU A 869 52.18 -25.17 -12.01
C GLU A 869 52.69 -25.80 -13.31
N HIS A 870 52.44 -25.20 -14.47
CA HIS A 870 52.78 -25.81 -15.76
C HIS A 870 54.08 -25.30 -16.39
N PHE A 871 54.57 -24.12 -15.99
CA PHE A 871 55.81 -23.49 -16.47
C PHE A 871 56.84 -23.52 -15.34
N SER A 872 57.16 -24.75 -14.92
CA SER A 872 57.85 -25.06 -13.67
C SER A 872 59.25 -25.66 -13.83
N GLU A 873 59.64 -25.93 -15.07
CA GLU A 873 60.91 -26.53 -15.50
C GLU A 873 61.87 -25.43 -15.97
N GLU A 874 63.18 -25.66 -15.85
CA GLU A 874 64.19 -24.79 -16.46
C GLU A 874 63.97 -24.72 -17.99
N GLY A 875 64.18 -23.57 -18.59
CA GLY A 875 63.83 -23.25 -19.99
C GLY A 875 62.35 -23.00 -20.29
N ALA A 876 61.42 -23.17 -19.33
CA ALA A 876 59.98 -23.12 -19.62
C ALA A 876 59.41 -21.71 -19.92
N LEU A 877 60.12 -20.63 -19.59
CA LEU A 877 59.79 -19.24 -19.95
C LEU A 877 61.07 -18.55 -20.43
N SER A 878 60.97 -17.75 -21.51
CA SER A 878 62.11 -16.97 -21.99
C SER A 878 62.49 -15.86 -21.00
N ALA A 879 63.74 -15.41 -21.02
CA ALA A 879 64.18 -14.25 -20.24
C ALA A 879 63.32 -13.02 -20.54
N ALA A 880 62.89 -12.82 -21.79
CA ALA A 880 61.98 -11.74 -22.17
C ALA A 880 60.60 -11.85 -21.50
N ALA A 881 59.98 -13.03 -21.49
CA ALA A 881 58.72 -13.28 -20.79
C ALA A 881 58.85 -13.06 -19.26
N LEU A 882 59.98 -13.47 -18.67
CA LEU A 882 60.29 -13.29 -17.25
C LEU A 882 60.59 -11.83 -16.87
N ILE A 883 61.18 -11.04 -17.79
CA ILE A 883 61.37 -9.59 -17.66
C ILE A 883 60.03 -8.86 -17.78
N ALA A 884 59.16 -9.23 -18.73
CA ALA A 884 57.82 -8.65 -18.87
C ALA A 884 56.98 -8.80 -17.59
N LEU A 885 57.04 -9.96 -16.92
CA LEU A 885 56.43 -10.17 -15.59
C LEU A 885 57.00 -9.26 -14.49
N CYS A 886 58.22 -8.76 -14.65
CA CYS A 886 58.91 -7.90 -13.68
C CYS A 886 58.67 -6.41 -13.96
N ASP A 887 58.50 -6.01 -15.22
CA ASP A 887 58.27 -4.63 -15.66
C ASP A 887 56.79 -4.19 -15.59
N SER A 888 55.84 -5.12 -15.40
CA SER A 888 54.43 -4.80 -15.16
C SER A 888 54.28 -3.71 -14.09
N ILE A 889 53.45 -2.70 -14.36
CA ILE A 889 53.14 -1.62 -13.41
C ILE A 889 52.36 -2.11 -12.17
N ARG A 890 51.93 -3.38 -12.14
CA ARG A 890 51.07 -3.94 -11.10
C ARG A 890 51.92 -4.72 -10.07
N PRO A 891 52.10 -4.27 -8.82
CA PRO A 891 53.15 -4.83 -7.97
C PRO A 891 52.85 -6.23 -7.38
N ASP A 892 51.61 -6.72 -7.50
CA ASP A 892 51.24 -8.13 -7.36
C ASP A 892 51.83 -8.99 -8.50
N VAL A 893 51.78 -8.49 -9.74
CA VAL A 893 52.45 -9.11 -10.91
C VAL A 893 53.97 -9.03 -10.74
N GLN A 894 54.54 -7.88 -10.36
CA GLN A 894 55.98 -7.78 -10.06
C GLN A 894 56.43 -8.75 -8.95
N GLN A 895 55.57 -9.05 -7.97
CA GLN A 895 55.85 -10.04 -6.94
C GLN A 895 55.79 -11.47 -7.48
N PHE A 896 54.86 -11.76 -8.40
CA PHE A 896 54.83 -13.02 -9.13
C PHE A 896 56.05 -13.20 -10.05
N GLY A 897 56.39 -12.22 -10.89
CA GLY A 897 57.53 -12.24 -11.80
C GLY A 897 58.85 -12.51 -11.08
N ARG A 898 59.14 -11.77 -10.01
CA ARG A 898 60.33 -12.02 -9.18
C ARG A 898 60.35 -13.42 -8.57
N SER A 899 59.18 -13.99 -8.23
CA SER A 899 59.10 -15.39 -7.74
C SER A 899 59.35 -16.43 -8.84
N MET A 900 58.98 -16.14 -10.09
CA MET A 900 59.28 -17.00 -11.24
C MET A 900 60.75 -16.88 -11.66
N VAL A 901 61.31 -15.66 -11.76
CA VAL A 901 62.76 -15.43 -11.98
C VAL A 901 63.60 -16.10 -10.89
N THR A 902 63.14 -16.11 -9.63
CA THR A 902 63.82 -16.84 -8.54
C THR A 902 63.90 -18.34 -8.79
N ARG A 903 62.87 -18.92 -9.40
CA ARG A 903 62.67 -20.37 -9.56
C ARG A 903 63.26 -20.92 -10.86
N LEU A 904 63.14 -20.17 -11.95
CA LEU A 904 63.61 -20.52 -13.29
C LEU A 904 64.93 -19.78 -13.61
N PHE A 905 65.79 -19.62 -12.61
CA PHE A 905 67.02 -18.83 -12.75
C PHE A 905 68.12 -19.63 -13.46
N GLU A 906 68.32 -19.36 -14.74
CA GLU A 906 69.46 -19.90 -15.48
C GLU A 906 70.70 -19.00 -15.35
N SER A 907 71.86 -19.65 -15.22
CA SER A 907 73.13 -18.94 -14.94
C SER A 907 73.70 -18.23 -16.17
N ASP A 908 73.31 -18.66 -17.37
CA ASP A 908 73.78 -18.09 -18.64
C ASP A 908 72.99 -16.81 -18.96
N ASP A 909 71.66 -16.81 -18.77
CA ASP A 909 70.79 -15.63 -18.87
C ASP A 909 70.97 -14.63 -17.71
N ALA A 910 71.77 -14.93 -16.69
CA ALA A 910 72.03 -14.06 -15.54
C ALA A 910 72.47 -12.64 -15.95
N HIS A 911 73.17 -12.49 -17.08
CA HIS A 911 73.52 -11.18 -17.64
C HIS A 911 72.31 -10.41 -18.15
N VAL A 912 71.40 -11.09 -18.87
CA VAL A 912 70.18 -10.51 -19.44
C VAL A 912 69.23 -10.05 -18.33
N TYR A 913 69.07 -10.85 -17.28
CA TYR A 913 68.31 -10.46 -16.09
C TYR A 913 68.95 -9.28 -15.34
N LEU A 914 70.28 -9.30 -15.14
CA LEU A 914 70.97 -8.21 -14.43
C LEU A 914 70.90 -6.89 -15.19
N GLN A 915 71.11 -6.90 -16.51
CA GLN A 915 71.05 -5.70 -17.34
C GLN A 915 69.65 -5.05 -17.24
N ASN A 916 68.62 -5.73 -17.74
CA ASN A 916 67.27 -5.18 -17.84
C ASN A 916 66.66 -4.85 -16.45
N LEU A 917 66.74 -5.76 -15.47
CA LEU A 917 66.11 -5.54 -14.16
C LEU A 917 66.84 -4.50 -13.29
N SER A 918 68.10 -4.17 -13.59
CA SER A 918 68.85 -3.14 -12.86
C SER A 918 68.42 -1.71 -13.22
N GLU A 919 67.94 -1.49 -14.44
CA GLU A 919 67.35 -0.21 -14.88
C GLU A 919 66.00 0.07 -14.20
N HIS A 920 65.28 -0.99 -13.79
CA HIS A 920 63.92 -0.88 -13.28
C HIS A 920 63.81 0.00 -12.00
N PRO A 921 62.92 1.01 -11.96
CA PRO A 921 62.93 2.03 -10.93
C PRO A 921 62.38 1.59 -9.56
N ALA A 922 61.68 0.45 -9.44
CA ALA A 922 61.06 0.04 -8.18
C ALA A 922 62.08 -0.45 -7.13
N VAL A 923 61.97 0.04 -5.89
CA VAL A 923 62.86 -0.33 -4.76
C VAL A 923 62.85 -1.84 -4.48
N THR A 924 61.69 -2.48 -4.65
CA THR A 924 61.47 -3.93 -4.54
C THR A 924 62.22 -4.74 -5.60
N MET A 925 62.34 -4.21 -6.82
CA MET A 925 63.14 -4.82 -7.89
C MET A 925 64.63 -4.60 -7.65
N GLN A 926 65.04 -3.39 -7.26
CA GLN A 926 66.44 -3.10 -6.95
C GLN A 926 66.97 -3.95 -5.77
N LEU A 927 66.14 -4.20 -4.76
CA LEU A 927 66.45 -5.14 -3.68
C LEU A 927 66.51 -6.59 -4.19
N PHE A 928 65.69 -6.97 -5.16
CA PHE A 928 65.73 -8.29 -5.77
C PHE A 928 67.02 -8.52 -6.58
N VAL A 929 67.37 -7.59 -7.47
CA VAL A 929 68.65 -7.55 -8.21
C VAL A 929 69.85 -7.66 -7.26
N SER A 930 69.78 -7.03 -6.08
CA SER A 930 70.88 -7.08 -5.10
C SER A 930 71.23 -8.46 -4.55
N ASN A 931 70.40 -9.50 -4.78
CA ASN A 931 70.75 -10.88 -4.41
C ASN A 931 71.77 -11.51 -5.38
N PHE A 932 71.83 -11.06 -6.63
CA PHE A 932 72.57 -11.71 -7.72
C PHE A 932 73.95 -11.07 -7.99
N LEU A 933 74.11 -9.78 -7.67
CA LEU A 933 75.36 -9.03 -7.90
C LEU A 933 76.60 -9.78 -7.37
N ASP A 934 76.45 -10.37 -6.19
CA ASP A 934 77.53 -11.01 -5.41
C ASP A 934 78.07 -12.30 -6.04
N GLN A 935 77.38 -12.86 -7.04
CA GLN A 935 77.74 -14.09 -7.76
C GLN A 935 78.12 -13.85 -9.23
N HIS A 936 77.69 -12.73 -9.83
CA HIS A 936 77.83 -12.49 -11.28
C HIS A 936 78.64 -11.23 -11.66
N VAL A 937 79.00 -10.37 -10.70
CA VAL A 937 79.85 -9.17 -10.92
C VAL A 937 81.31 -9.41 -10.48
N ASP A 938 81.55 -10.45 -9.67
CA ASP A 938 82.84 -10.72 -9.03
C ASP A 938 83.99 -10.86 -10.06
N GLY A 939 84.98 -9.95 -9.98
CA GLY A 939 86.17 -9.94 -10.83
C GLY A 939 86.01 -9.31 -12.22
N SER A 940 84.84 -8.78 -12.59
CA SER A 940 84.60 -8.17 -13.92
C SER A 940 84.52 -6.64 -13.86
N ALA A 941 85.54 -5.97 -14.40
CA ALA A 941 85.55 -4.50 -14.50
C ALA A 941 84.46 -3.97 -15.44
N GLU A 942 84.25 -4.63 -16.59
CA GLU A 942 83.19 -4.32 -17.57
C GLU A 942 81.80 -4.27 -16.92
N ARG A 943 81.42 -5.31 -16.16
CA ARG A 943 80.13 -5.36 -15.44
C ARG A 943 80.00 -4.33 -14.33
N LEU A 944 81.11 -3.83 -13.76
CA LEU A 944 81.08 -2.71 -12.81
C LEU A 944 80.80 -1.37 -13.51
N VAL A 945 81.23 -1.20 -14.77
CA VAL A 945 80.85 -0.03 -15.59
C VAL A 945 79.35 -0.10 -15.90
N ASP A 946 78.87 -1.22 -16.45
CA ASP A 946 77.47 -1.36 -16.89
C ASP A 946 76.46 -1.18 -15.74
N LEU A 947 76.78 -1.70 -14.54
CA LEU A 947 75.93 -1.56 -13.35
C LEU A 947 76.14 -0.25 -12.57
N SER A 948 77.02 0.65 -13.02
CA SER A 948 77.24 1.96 -12.37
C SER A 948 75.97 2.82 -12.22
N PRO A 949 75.04 2.90 -13.22
CA PRO A 949 73.77 3.59 -13.05
C PRO A 949 72.91 2.99 -11.92
N TYR A 950 72.87 1.66 -11.81
CA TYR A 950 72.18 0.94 -10.74
C TYR A 950 72.81 1.21 -9.38
N PHE A 951 74.14 1.16 -9.26
CA PHE A 951 74.84 1.47 -8.00
C PHE A 951 74.55 2.89 -7.53
N ILE A 952 74.60 3.88 -8.43
CA ILE A 952 74.24 5.28 -8.13
C ILE A 952 72.76 5.37 -7.73
N SER A 953 71.85 4.69 -8.43
CA SER A 953 70.40 4.69 -8.14
C SER A 953 70.09 4.09 -6.75
N VAL A 954 70.69 2.96 -6.40
CA VAL A 954 70.52 2.32 -5.07
C VAL A 954 71.12 3.17 -3.95
N LEU A 955 72.34 3.70 -4.15
CA LEU A 955 73.06 4.40 -3.09
C LEU A 955 72.56 5.84 -2.85
N SER A 956 72.02 6.52 -3.86
CA SER A 956 71.44 7.88 -3.72
C SER A 956 70.08 7.95 -3.00
N ARG A 957 69.25 6.89 -3.08
CA ARG A 957 67.87 6.89 -2.54
C ARG A 957 67.81 7.13 -1.02
N VAL A 958 67.27 8.27 -0.58
CA VAL A 958 67.20 8.65 0.84
C VAL A 958 66.18 7.78 1.60
N ASN A 959 66.55 7.29 2.79
CA ASN A 959 65.70 6.52 3.71
C ASN A 959 65.05 5.22 3.15
N GLN A 960 65.51 4.71 2.01
CA GLN A 960 64.99 3.50 1.35
C GLN A 960 66.11 2.49 1.07
N GLY A 961 65.76 1.24 0.75
CA GLY A 961 66.69 0.26 0.19
C GLY A 961 67.87 -0.19 1.09
N ARG A 962 67.80 -0.02 2.41
CA ARG A 962 68.93 -0.26 3.35
C ARG A 962 69.73 -1.54 3.09
N ALA A 963 69.06 -2.69 2.92
CA ALA A 963 69.76 -3.96 2.67
C ALA A 963 70.48 -3.99 1.30
N ALA A 964 69.85 -3.44 0.25
CA ALA A 964 70.49 -3.31 -1.06
C ALA A 964 71.72 -2.40 -0.98
N LYS A 965 71.62 -1.23 -0.33
CA LYS A 965 72.77 -0.33 -0.10
C LYS A 965 73.93 -1.03 0.62
N GLN A 966 73.64 -1.81 1.66
CA GLN A 966 74.68 -2.53 2.41
C GLN A 966 75.37 -3.58 1.54
N ARG A 967 74.63 -4.32 0.71
CA ARG A 967 75.20 -5.28 -0.27
C ARG A 967 76.03 -4.57 -1.34
N THR A 968 75.51 -3.49 -1.93
CA THR A 968 76.23 -2.70 -2.93
C THR A 968 77.53 -2.14 -2.38
N LEU A 969 77.55 -1.57 -1.16
CA LEU A 969 78.79 -1.07 -0.56
C LEU A 969 79.78 -2.19 -0.25
N ALA A 970 79.33 -3.35 0.27
CA ALA A 970 80.20 -4.49 0.55
C ALA A 970 80.78 -5.13 -0.72
N LEU A 971 80.04 -5.12 -1.83
CA LEU A 971 80.53 -5.53 -3.14
C LEU A 971 81.57 -4.54 -3.68
N LEU A 972 81.23 -3.25 -3.74
CA LEU A 972 82.15 -2.21 -4.23
C LEU A 972 83.45 -2.18 -3.42
N GLU A 973 83.37 -2.34 -2.10
CA GLU A 973 84.53 -2.54 -1.23
C GLU A 973 85.39 -3.73 -1.67
N ARG A 974 84.79 -4.92 -1.82
CA ARG A 974 85.48 -6.16 -2.19
C ARG A 974 86.11 -6.08 -3.59
N GLU A 975 85.43 -5.51 -4.57
CA GLU A 975 85.96 -5.41 -5.93
C GLU A 975 87.07 -4.35 -6.03
N SER A 976 86.96 -3.25 -5.29
CA SER A 976 87.92 -2.12 -5.35
C SER A 976 89.36 -2.48 -4.97
N VAL A 977 89.56 -3.59 -4.25
CA VAL A 977 90.90 -4.08 -3.85
C VAL A 977 91.47 -5.13 -4.82
N LYS A 978 90.74 -5.57 -5.84
CA LYS A 978 91.17 -6.62 -6.77
C LYS A 978 92.02 -6.10 -7.93
N SER A 979 91.67 -4.97 -8.53
CA SER A 979 92.41 -4.36 -9.63
C SER A 979 92.33 -2.83 -9.59
N GLU A 980 93.33 -2.15 -10.18
CA GLU A 980 93.32 -0.68 -10.29
C GLU A 980 92.17 -0.17 -11.17
N GLU A 981 91.71 -0.98 -12.13
CA GLU A 981 90.58 -0.64 -12.99
C GLU A 981 89.26 -0.67 -12.21
N ALA A 982 89.02 -1.73 -11.43
CA ALA A 982 87.87 -1.79 -10.51
C ALA A 982 87.95 -0.68 -9.44
N ALA A 983 89.15 -0.39 -8.92
CA ALA A 983 89.39 0.72 -8.01
C ALA A 983 88.96 2.08 -8.60
N ARG A 984 89.30 2.36 -9.87
CA ARG A 984 88.88 3.59 -10.57
C ARG A 984 87.36 3.66 -10.73
N ILE A 985 86.71 2.57 -11.17
CA ILE A 985 85.25 2.54 -11.38
C ILE A 985 84.51 2.74 -10.04
N VAL A 986 84.93 2.04 -8.98
CA VAL A 986 84.38 2.20 -7.63
C VAL A 986 84.61 3.62 -7.10
N ALA A 987 85.80 4.18 -7.29
CA ALA A 987 86.10 5.55 -6.90
C ALA A 987 85.20 6.56 -7.61
N ASP A 988 84.92 6.38 -8.91
CA ASP A 988 84.07 7.28 -9.68
C ASP A 988 82.60 7.23 -9.23
N VAL A 989 82.07 6.03 -8.99
CA VAL A 989 80.72 5.82 -8.43
C VAL A 989 80.60 6.42 -7.02
N LEU A 990 81.55 6.13 -6.12
CA LEU A 990 81.51 6.58 -4.74
C LEU A 990 81.83 8.06 -4.57
N SER A 991 82.66 8.66 -5.42
CA SER A 991 82.96 10.10 -5.41
C SER A 991 81.71 10.94 -5.64
N ARG A 992 80.90 10.56 -6.64
CA ARG A 992 79.60 11.19 -6.96
C ARG A 992 78.61 11.13 -5.77
N LEU A 993 78.78 10.15 -4.88
CA LEU A 993 77.92 9.91 -3.72
C LEU A 993 78.49 10.50 -2.41
N SER A 994 79.80 10.72 -2.31
CA SER A 994 80.52 11.22 -1.12
C SER A 994 80.02 12.59 -0.62
N ALA A 995 79.51 13.42 -1.53
CA ALA A 995 78.90 14.71 -1.26
C ALA A 995 77.46 14.63 -0.73
N THR A 996 76.79 13.48 -0.82
CA THR A 996 75.37 13.33 -0.48
C THR A 996 75.11 13.13 1.02
N THR A 997 73.93 13.57 1.47
CA THR A 997 73.69 14.00 2.86
C THR A 997 73.49 12.90 3.92
N SER A 998 73.75 11.62 3.61
CA SER A 998 73.45 10.50 4.52
C SER A 998 74.62 10.12 5.42
N VAL A 999 74.67 10.70 6.62
CA VAL A 999 75.69 10.43 7.66
C VAL A 999 75.90 8.93 7.93
N GLN A 1000 74.82 8.13 7.90
CA GLN A 1000 74.86 6.69 8.20
C GLN A 1000 75.72 5.86 7.23
N TYR A 1001 75.86 6.29 5.97
CA TYR A 1001 76.67 5.58 4.96
C TYR A 1001 77.93 6.34 4.56
N LYS A 1002 77.99 7.66 4.77
CA LYS A 1002 79.15 8.48 4.45
C LYS A 1002 80.43 7.98 5.11
N GLY A 1003 80.36 7.48 6.36
CA GLY A 1003 81.51 6.85 7.03
C GLY A 1003 82.11 5.69 6.22
N LYS A 1004 81.29 4.72 5.81
CA LYS A 1004 81.75 3.55 5.04
C LYS A 1004 82.18 3.92 3.61
N ILE A 1005 81.57 4.93 3.01
CA ILE A 1005 82.02 5.46 1.70
C ILE A 1005 83.42 6.09 1.80
N VAL A 1006 83.69 6.87 2.86
CA VAL A 1006 85.02 7.45 3.12
C VAL A 1006 86.03 6.36 3.46
N GLU A 1007 85.66 5.34 4.24
CA GLU A 1007 86.50 4.19 4.58
C GLU A 1007 86.94 3.42 3.31
N ILE A 1008 86.02 3.14 2.39
CA ILE A 1008 86.33 2.49 1.11
C ILE A 1008 87.22 3.38 0.24
N LEU A 1009 86.88 4.67 0.06
CA LEU A 1009 87.67 5.60 -0.73
C LEU A 1009 89.10 5.77 -0.18
N ALA A 1010 89.27 5.81 1.15
CA ALA A 1010 90.57 5.90 1.81
C ALA A 1010 91.39 4.61 1.63
N ALA A 1011 90.77 3.42 1.78
CA ALA A 1011 91.43 2.15 1.54
C ALA A 1011 91.90 1.99 0.08
N ILE A 1012 91.14 2.52 -0.88
CA ILE A 1012 91.57 2.59 -2.29
C ILE A 1012 92.71 3.60 -2.46
N GLN A 1013 92.66 4.77 -1.80
CA GLN A 1013 93.71 5.80 -1.87
C GLN A 1013 95.05 5.30 -1.32
N GLU A 1014 95.03 4.52 -0.24
CA GLU A 1014 96.20 3.88 0.36
C GLU A 1014 96.78 2.79 -0.56
N ARG A 1015 95.92 1.96 -1.15
CA ARG A 1015 96.31 0.80 -1.98
C ARG A 1015 96.70 1.17 -3.41
N TYR A 1016 96.10 2.21 -3.97
CA TYR A 1016 96.33 2.69 -5.34
C TYR A 1016 96.48 4.23 -5.36
N PRO A 1017 97.61 4.81 -4.90
CA PRO A 1017 97.78 6.26 -4.74
C PRO A 1017 97.70 7.11 -6.02
N HIS A 1018 97.57 6.48 -7.19
CA HIS A 1018 97.41 7.13 -8.50
C HIS A 1018 95.95 7.25 -8.96
N VAL A 1019 95.00 6.62 -8.24
CA VAL A 1019 93.57 6.80 -8.50
C VAL A 1019 93.11 8.14 -7.92
N GLY A 1020 92.45 8.96 -8.73
CA GLY A 1020 91.95 10.27 -8.30
C GLY A 1020 90.87 10.13 -7.22
N MET A 1021 91.03 10.85 -6.10
CA MET A 1021 90.17 10.74 -4.92
C MET A 1021 89.63 12.09 -4.45
N PRO A 1022 88.40 12.15 -3.90
CA PRO A 1022 87.81 13.35 -3.32
C PRO A 1022 88.18 13.55 -1.84
N LEU A 1023 89.25 12.89 -1.38
CA LEU A 1023 89.69 12.88 0.02
C LEU A 1023 91.02 13.60 0.18
N GLU A 1024 91.04 14.57 1.11
CA GLU A 1024 92.22 15.32 1.54
C GLU A 1024 92.56 14.95 2.99
N THR A 1025 93.81 14.54 3.23
CA THR A 1025 94.28 14.07 4.54
C THR A 1025 94.84 15.21 5.38
N VAL A 1026 93.99 15.79 6.24
CA VAL A 1026 94.38 16.86 7.15
C VAL A 1026 95.13 16.28 8.37
N PRO A 1027 96.36 16.75 8.69
CA PRO A 1027 97.10 16.29 9.87
C PRO A 1027 96.44 16.76 11.17
N LEU A 1028 96.49 15.91 12.21
CA LEU A 1028 95.91 16.21 13.52
C LEU A 1028 96.70 17.30 14.26
N GLU A 1029 96.00 18.34 14.71
CA GLU A 1029 96.56 19.41 15.54
C GLU A 1029 96.80 18.91 16.97
N ILE A 1030 98.05 18.53 17.27
CA ILE A 1030 98.48 18.17 18.63
C ILE A 1030 98.47 19.44 19.50
N ARG A 1031 97.79 19.36 20.64
CA ARG A 1031 97.78 20.41 21.66
C ARG A 1031 98.39 19.87 22.94
N ASP A 1032 99.60 20.32 23.24
CA ASP A 1032 100.33 19.89 24.43
C ASP A 1032 99.63 20.35 25.72
N GLY A 1033 99.37 19.40 26.62
CA GLY A 1033 99.07 19.64 28.02
C GLY A 1033 100.34 19.53 28.86
N VAL A 1034 100.40 20.30 29.96
CA VAL A 1034 101.52 20.34 30.91
C VAL A 1034 101.63 19.02 31.69
#